data_AF-A0A958FAG8-F1
#
_entry.id   AF-A0A958FAG8-F1
#
_cell.length_a   1.000
_cell.length_b   1.000
_cell.length_c   1.000
_cell.angle_alpha   90.00
_cell.angle_beta   90.00
_cell.angle_gamma   90.00
#
_symmetry.space_group_name_H-M   'P 1'
#
loop_
_entity.id
_entity.type
_entity.pdbx_description
1 polymer ?
#
loop_
_entity_poly.entity_id
_entity_poly.type
_entity_poly.pdbx_seq_one_letter_code
_entity_poly.pdbx_strand_id
1 'polypeptide(L)'
;MVQALLDRRQEVMARVMQVREDNWPERNGADYINQMEAAAGELAEIAELLRQNAAPRLEQSRTHAYIGSVRSEMEPALGKKALDLAMQAFGIAEGYLRGDEDPIYLASLDFNIANTLRQIPGMDLGIVVEAWQRLSRALAAFTAANHERVTMTRESLDMVEGMLPGIIMFNGLDLDSPEVKLLDQRITEHGRITPELMPLLQEAIKVSGGSAVMATKAWTVADNLPPELTASSGYEKIKKELDMVLLSVLPPDQMLLFQKLKEKFETDIREGRLEGDRAENSMSSIREIFAIMAANQGGEKGYQGEAHAMGDLIQSQARNLHYAQKPPDGTRAARLYDLCFGFKTYFIEQQKRGTQENEGRRLMELNRQVVETSARIRKIRDDEHAAKIERESFRPLAARVRTFSARKNPMLARPKWGVAEAMDADLVYVSGSAATHELVEAASRPSGLVLTRPPSGVESVAQSRWRQIQSALTTVFNLDRTLPPAALAAVAYELGIASALGKPRVVVQPAGQAPLFDVDVFPVGLSGNVQSDRATLADALDRSICWTHPQHQTLGYKETVAFAEARYAGNVTTLQLLALRELIDDQDDPLDTCRHLDSLVRLLNDGATQLLFPLWPAAYPDLKSPMLFHILRLNPPEWVERNSQLAKTVCAARGMDYRRCDEPTNSDIIQAIWHGIATSSCLLADLTGFSANVAFELGIAHTLGKPALILFQHDGPADEISETLSAHFEMLARERFFTYRDPADAEAQIDAFVKSNG
;
A
#
# COMPACT_ATOMS: atom_id res chain seq x y z
N MET A 1 -47.24 -51.20 17.84
CA MET A 1 -47.22 -49.98 18.68
C MET A 1 -46.88 -48.74 17.87
N VAL A 2 -45.72 -48.70 17.18
CA VAL A 2 -45.36 -47.57 16.28
C VAL A 2 -46.46 -47.29 15.25
N GLN A 3 -47.00 -48.30 14.55
CA GLN A 3 -48.08 -48.10 13.57
C GLN A 3 -49.31 -47.40 14.17
N ALA A 4 -49.77 -47.82 15.35
CA ALA A 4 -50.90 -47.20 16.03
C ALA A 4 -50.65 -45.73 16.40
N LEU A 5 -49.39 -45.36 16.70
CA LEU A 5 -49.01 -43.96 16.92
C LEU A 5 -49.00 -43.15 15.62
N LEU A 6 -48.64 -43.76 14.49
CA LEU A 6 -48.72 -43.13 13.17
C LEU A 6 -50.17 -42.93 12.71
N ASP A 7 -51.03 -43.89 12.99
CA ASP A 7 -52.47 -43.78 12.70
C ASP A 7 -53.09 -42.66 13.56
N ARG A 8 -52.78 -42.62 14.87
CA ARG A 8 -53.20 -41.51 15.77
C ARG A 8 -52.69 -40.15 15.28
N ARG A 9 -51.45 -40.07 14.77
CA ARG A 9 -50.91 -38.83 14.17
C ARG A 9 -51.74 -38.38 12.96
N GLN A 10 -52.14 -39.30 12.09
CA GLN A 10 -52.96 -38.99 10.91
C GLN A 10 -54.34 -38.46 11.31
N GLU A 11 -54.96 -39.04 12.34
CA GLU A 11 -56.23 -38.55 12.89
C GLU A 11 -56.11 -37.12 13.41
N VAL A 12 -55.02 -36.80 14.13
CA VAL A 12 -54.76 -35.42 14.61
C VAL A 12 -54.63 -34.47 13.43
N MET A 13 -53.88 -34.84 12.39
CA MET A 13 -53.71 -33.99 11.21
C MET A 13 -54.99 -33.81 10.39
N ALA A 14 -55.86 -34.82 10.33
CA ALA A 14 -57.18 -34.68 9.71
C ALA A 14 -58.05 -33.68 10.48
N ARG A 15 -58.01 -33.69 11.82
CA ARG A 15 -58.69 -32.68 12.64
C ARG A 15 -58.11 -31.28 12.40
N VAL A 16 -56.79 -31.14 12.37
CA VAL A 16 -56.13 -29.85 12.06
C VAL A 16 -56.60 -29.30 10.72
N MET A 17 -56.71 -30.13 9.68
CA MET A 17 -57.22 -29.69 8.37
C MET A 17 -58.67 -29.20 8.46
N GLN A 18 -59.55 -29.94 9.15
CA GLN A 18 -60.94 -29.53 9.34
C GLN A 18 -61.05 -28.19 10.08
N VAL A 19 -60.33 -28.04 11.20
CA VAL A 19 -60.30 -26.81 11.99
C VAL A 19 -59.82 -25.62 11.15
N ARG A 20 -58.83 -25.84 10.29
CA ARG A 20 -58.30 -24.83 9.37
C ARG A 20 -59.32 -24.39 8.32
N GLU A 21 -60.12 -25.31 7.80
CA GLU A 21 -61.16 -25.01 6.82
C GLU A 21 -62.33 -24.26 7.47
N ASP A 22 -62.78 -24.70 8.64
CA ASP A 22 -63.92 -24.11 9.37
C ASP A 22 -63.65 -22.66 9.83
N ASN A 23 -62.39 -22.26 9.95
CA ASN A 23 -61.96 -20.95 10.46
C ASN A 23 -61.28 -20.07 9.39
N TRP A 24 -61.40 -20.42 8.10
CA TRP A 24 -60.92 -19.59 7.00
C TRP A 24 -61.84 -18.37 6.77
N PRO A 25 -61.33 -17.16 6.49
CA PRO A 25 -59.92 -16.78 6.36
C PRO A 25 -59.26 -16.20 7.63
N GLU A 26 -60.05 -15.90 8.68
CA GLU A 26 -59.60 -15.04 9.78
C GLU A 26 -58.60 -15.71 10.75
N ARG A 27 -58.75 -17.02 11.02
CA ARG A 27 -57.76 -17.86 11.75
C ARG A 27 -57.16 -17.26 13.03
N ASN A 28 -57.94 -16.45 13.77
CA ASN A 28 -57.45 -15.72 14.93
C ASN A 28 -58.37 -15.83 16.16
N GLY A 29 -59.47 -16.60 16.07
CA GLY A 29 -60.41 -16.79 17.17
C GLY A 29 -59.85 -17.65 18.31
N ALA A 30 -60.29 -17.37 19.55
CA ALA A 30 -59.82 -18.12 20.74
C ALA A 30 -60.09 -19.63 20.66
N ASP A 31 -61.21 -20.03 20.05
CA ASP A 31 -61.57 -21.44 19.86
C ASP A 31 -60.62 -22.14 18.87
N TYR A 32 -60.30 -21.48 17.75
CA TYR A 32 -59.29 -21.95 16.79
C TYR A 32 -57.92 -22.13 17.44
N ILE A 33 -57.45 -21.15 18.22
CA ILE A 33 -56.16 -21.22 18.92
C ILE A 33 -56.15 -22.40 19.91
N ASN A 34 -57.19 -22.56 20.72
CA ASN A 34 -57.27 -23.65 21.70
C ASN A 34 -57.23 -25.03 21.01
N GLN A 35 -57.92 -25.18 19.88
CA GLN A 35 -57.94 -26.43 19.12
C GLN A 35 -56.58 -26.72 18.45
N MET A 36 -55.90 -25.69 17.94
CA MET A 36 -54.57 -25.82 17.35
C MET A 36 -53.48 -26.07 18.41
N GLU A 37 -53.55 -25.44 19.58
CA GLU A 37 -52.67 -25.73 20.72
C GLU A 37 -52.86 -27.17 21.24
N ALA A 38 -54.12 -27.62 21.35
CA ALA A 38 -54.44 -29.00 21.73
C ALA A 38 -53.84 -30.00 20.73
N ALA A 39 -54.03 -29.77 19.42
CA ALA A 39 -53.46 -30.61 18.38
C ALA A 39 -51.92 -30.62 18.41
N ALA A 40 -51.27 -29.47 18.62
CA ALA A 40 -49.81 -29.40 18.78
C ALA A 40 -49.33 -30.17 20.03
N GLY A 41 -50.09 -30.12 21.12
CA GLY A 41 -49.82 -30.89 22.35
C GLY A 41 -49.93 -32.41 22.13
N GLU A 42 -50.99 -32.86 21.45
CA GLU A 42 -51.16 -34.27 21.09
C GLU A 42 -50.06 -34.77 20.17
N LEU A 43 -49.66 -33.98 19.16
CA LEU A 43 -48.54 -34.32 18.28
C LEU A 43 -47.21 -34.40 19.04
N ALA A 44 -46.99 -33.53 20.03
CA ALA A 44 -45.79 -33.58 20.88
C ALA A 44 -45.74 -34.85 21.76
N GLU A 45 -46.89 -35.26 22.31
CA GLU A 45 -47.03 -36.54 23.03
C GLU A 45 -46.71 -37.73 22.11
N ILE A 46 -47.26 -37.72 20.88
CA ILE A 46 -47.01 -38.76 19.89
C ILE A 46 -45.52 -38.80 19.51
N ALA A 47 -44.87 -37.64 19.32
CA ALA A 47 -43.45 -37.57 18.99
C ALA A 47 -42.58 -38.21 20.08
N GLU A 48 -42.89 -37.93 21.35
CA GLU A 48 -42.17 -38.51 22.49
C GLU A 48 -42.39 -40.04 22.58
N LEU A 49 -43.61 -40.51 22.37
CA LEU A 49 -43.92 -41.94 22.34
C LEU A 49 -43.24 -42.65 21.16
N LEU A 50 -43.16 -42.01 19.98
CA LEU A 50 -42.43 -42.54 18.83
C LEU A 50 -40.93 -42.67 19.13
N ARG A 51 -40.35 -41.68 19.83
CA ARG A 51 -38.95 -41.69 20.27
C ARG A 51 -38.68 -42.82 21.26
N GLN A 52 -39.50 -42.94 22.30
CA GLN A 52 -39.39 -44.00 23.32
C GLN A 52 -39.50 -45.40 22.73
N ASN A 53 -40.27 -45.55 21.65
CA ASN A 53 -40.49 -46.82 20.96
C ASN A 53 -39.58 -47.05 19.76
N ALA A 54 -38.49 -46.28 19.66
CA ALA A 54 -37.48 -46.40 18.61
C ALA A 54 -38.09 -46.43 17.20
N ALA A 55 -39.11 -45.61 16.96
CA ALA A 55 -39.71 -45.47 15.63
C ALA A 55 -38.67 -45.03 14.60
N PRO A 56 -38.88 -45.29 13.29
CA PRO A 56 -37.99 -44.79 12.25
C PRO A 56 -37.78 -43.27 12.38
N ARG A 57 -36.54 -42.81 12.24
CA ARG A 57 -36.18 -41.39 12.37
C ARG A 57 -36.98 -40.47 11.44
N LEU A 58 -37.28 -40.95 10.23
CA LEU A 58 -38.14 -40.24 9.27
C LEU A 58 -39.54 -39.96 9.83
N GLU A 59 -40.12 -40.92 10.55
CA GLU A 59 -41.45 -40.73 11.16
C GLU A 59 -41.41 -39.84 12.41
N GLN A 60 -40.28 -39.83 13.13
CA GLN A 60 -40.03 -38.85 14.20
C GLN A 60 -39.91 -37.44 13.62
N SER A 61 -39.14 -37.27 12.53
CA SER A 61 -39.02 -36.01 11.79
C SER A 61 -40.37 -35.49 11.31
N ARG A 62 -41.16 -36.34 10.63
CA ARG A 62 -42.50 -35.98 10.10
C ARG A 62 -43.44 -35.47 11.18
N THR A 63 -43.39 -36.10 12.35
CA THR A 63 -44.24 -35.71 13.48
C THR A 63 -43.85 -34.34 14.02
N HIS A 64 -42.55 -34.05 14.14
CA HIS A 64 -42.07 -32.71 14.51
C HIS A 64 -42.34 -31.64 13.44
N ALA A 65 -42.26 -32.00 12.14
CA ALA A 65 -42.63 -31.10 11.06
C ALA A 65 -44.11 -30.69 11.13
N TYR A 66 -45.01 -31.62 11.48
CA TYR A 66 -46.42 -31.31 11.71
C TYR A 66 -46.64 -30.39 12.92
N ILE A 67 -45.92 -30.60 14.02
CA ILE A 67 -45.95 -29.67 15.16
C ILE A 67 -45.55 -28.26 14.71
N GLY A 68 -44.50 -28.14 13.89
CA GLY A 68 -44.05 -26.87 13.32
C GLY A 68 -45.13 -26.21 12.46
N SER A 69 -45.75 -26.96 11.54
CA SER A 69 -46.82 -26.44 10.67
C SER A 69 -48.03 -25.95 11.46
N VAL A 70 -48.51 -26.73 12.44
CA VAL A 70 -49.64 -26.33 13.29
C VAL A 70 -49.33 -25.04 14.05
N ARG A 71 -48.09 -24.90 14.55
CA ARG A 71 -47.65 -23.70 15.28
C ARG A 71 -47.49 -22.48 14.39
N SER A 72 -46.99 -22.65 13.17
CA SER A 72 -46.87 -21.54 12.22
C SER A 72 -48.25 -21.00 11.80
N GLU A 73 -49.28 -21.82 11.73
CA GLU A 73 -50.65 -21.42 11.37
C GLU A 73 -51.36 -20.60 12.47
N MET A 74 -50.78 -20.53 13.68
CA MET A 74 -51.27 -19.68 14.78
C MET A 74 -50.62 -18.30 14.83
N GLU A 75 -49.73 -17.97 13.87
CA GLU A 75 -49.10 -16.65 13.77
C GLU A 75 -50.12 -15.50 13.79
N PRO A 76 -51.26 -15.53 13.06
CA PRO A 76 -52.19 -14.39 13.04
C PRO A 76 -52.76 -14.02 14.41
N ALA A 77 -52.76 -14.96 15.36
CA ALA A 77 -53.26 -14.76 16.71
C ALA A 77 -52.17 -14.52 17.75
N LEU A 78 -51.05 -15.26 17.64
CA LEU A 78 -50.02 -15.33 18.68
C LEU A 78 -48.70 -14.65 18.26
N GLY A 79 -48.64 -14.15 17.03
CA GLY A 79 -47.50 -13.43 16.44
C GLY A 79 -46.19 -14.21 16.59
N LYS A 80 -45.12 -13.48 16.94
CA LYS A 80 -43.76 -14.01 17.10
C LYS A 80 -43.67 -15.26 17.98
N LYS A 81 -44.47 -15.34 19.04
CA LYS A 81 -44.45 -16.50 19.96
C LYS A 81 -44.81 -17.81 19.23
N ALA A 82 -45.74 -17.76 18.28
CA ALA A 82 -46.14 -18.92 17.48
C ALA A 82 -45.00 -19.37 16.55
N LEU A 83 -44.36 -18.40 15.91
CA LEU A 83 -43.27 -18.61 14.96
C LEU A 83 -42.02 -19.18 15.63
N ASP A 84 -41.64 -18.66 16.81
CA ASP A 84 -40.50 -19.18 17.58
C ASP A 84 -40.73 -20.66 17.96
N LEU A 85 -41.95 -20.98 18.39
CA LEU A 85 -42.34 -22.34 18.75
C LEU A 85 -42.42 -23.27 17.52
N ALA A 86 -42.75 -22.74 16.34
CA ALA A 86 -42.73 -23.47 15.07
C ALA A 86 -41.29 -23.77 14.63
N MET A 87 -40.40 -22.78 14.68
CA MET A 87 -38.98 -22.93 14.33
C MET A 87 -38.27 -23.94 15.24
N GLN A 88 -38.58 -23.96 16.54
CA GLN A 88 -38.07 -24.98 17.45
C GLN A 88 -38.49 -26.39 17.02
N ALA A 89 -39.75 -26.56 16.62
CA ALA A 89 -40.26 -27.86 16.19
C ALA A 89 -39.63 -28.30 14.86
N PHE A 90 -39.46 -27.38 13.90
CA PHE A 90 -38.77 -27.68 12.65
C PHE A 90 -37.30 -28.01 12.84
N GLY A 91 -36.59 -27.31 13.73
CA GLY A 91 -35.18 -27.63 14.04
C GLY A 91 -35.03 -29.04 14.63
N ILE A 92 -35.98 -29.49 15.46
CA ILE A 92 -36.02 -30.88 15.94
C ILE A 92 -36.32 -31.84 14.78
N ALA A 93 -37.24 -31.49 13.88
CA ALA A 93 -37.57 -32.30 12.70
C ALA A 93 -36.34 -32.51 11.80
N GLU A 94 -35.56 -31.45 11.55
CA GLU A 94 -34.32 -31.51 10.78
C GLU A 94 -33.25 -32.35 11.49
N GLY A 95 -33.12 -32.25 12.81
CA GLY A 95 -32.14 -33.00 13.59
C GLY A 95 -32.28 -34.53 13.54
N TYR A 96 -33.44 -35.05 13.12
CA TYR A 96 -33.64 -36.49 12.91
C TYR A 96 -33.11 -37.00 11.56
N LEU A 97 -32.86 -36.11 10.60
CA LEU A 97 -32.49 -36.43 9.22
C LEU A 97 -30.98 -36.66 9.06
N ARG A 98 -30.58 -37.45 8.06
CA ARG A 98 -29.22 -37.89 7.77
C ARG A 98 -28.76 -37.58 6.34
N GLY A 99 -29.64 -37.07 5.49
CA GLY A 99 -29.34 -36.62 4.12
C GLY A 99 -29.64 -37.66 3.02
N ASP A 100 -30.13 -38.85 3.36
CA ASP A 100 -30.57 -39.89 2.43
C ASP A 100 -32.11 -40.03 2.33
N GLU A 101 -32.85 -39.09 2.92
CA GLU A 101 -34.30 -39.12 2.95
C GLU A 101 -34.98 -38.76 1.62
N ASP A 102 -36.27 -39.12 1.52
CA ASP A 102 -37.13 -38.80 0.39
C ASP A 102 -37.03 -37.31 0.00
N PRO A 103 -36.58 -36.99 -1.23
CA PRO A 103 -36.43 -35.62 -1.70
C PRO A 103 -37.70 -34.78 -1.63
N ILE A 104 -38.89 -35.40 -1.72
CA ILE A 104 -40.17 -34.68 -1.65
C ILE A 104 -40.52 -34.32 -0.21
N TYR A 105 -40.14 -35.16 0.75
CA TYR A 105 -40.29 -34.84 2.16
C TYR A 105 -39.34 -33.71 2.57
N LEU A 106 -38.07 -33.77 2.15
CA LEU A 106 -37.09 -32.71 2.38
C LEU A 106 -37.56 -31.37 1.78
N ALA A 107 -38.07 -31.39 0.55
CA ALA A 107 -38.65 -30.22 -0.10
C ALA A 107 -39.87 -29.65 0.64
N SER A 108 -40.71 -30.52 1.19
CA SER A 108 -41.88 -30.10 1.98
C SER A 108 -41.49 -29.48 3.32
N LEU A 109 -40.45 -30.00 3.96
CA LEU A 109 -39.89 -29.44 5.19
C LEU A 109 -39.24 -28.08 4.92
N ASP A 110 -38.40 -27.97 3.90
CA ASP A 110 -37.79 -26.70 3.46
C ASP A 110 -38.85 -25.65 3.11
N PHE A 111 -39.90 -26.03 2.38
CA PHE A 111 -41.02 -25.14 2.05
C PHE A 111 -41.73 -24.62 3.31
N ASN A 112 -41.98 -25.47 4.30
CA ASN A 112 -42.66 -25.08 5.54
C ASN A 112 -41.78 -24.16 6.38
N ILE A 113 -40.50 -24.51 6.55
CA ILE A 113 -39.54 -23.69 7.30
C ILE A 113 -39.41 -22.31 6.66
N ALA A 114 -39.25 -22.24 5.34
CA ALA A 114 -39.13 -20.97 4.64
C ALA A 114 -40.37 -20.09 4.76
N ASN A 115 -41.56 -20.68 4.71
CA ASN A 115 -42.80 -19.94 4.91
C ASN A 115 -42.93 -19.41 6.33
N THR A 116 -42.42 -20.12 7.33
CA THR A 116 -42.36 -19.63 8.71
C THR A 116 -41.31 -18.53 8.86
N LEU A 117 -40.11 -18.69 8.29
CA LEU A 117 -39.03 -17.71 8.32
C LEU A 117 -39.45 -16.36 7.72
N ARG A 118 -40.13 -16.35 6.57
CA ARG A 118 -40.60 -15.09 5.95
C ARG A 118 -41.71 -14.36 6.73
N GLN A 119 -42.31 -15.02 7.72
CA GLN A 119 -43.31 -14.42 8.59
C GLN A 119 -42.71 -13.83 9.88
N ILE A 120 -41.43 -14.12 10.17
CA ILE A 120 -40.76 -13.60 11.38
C ILE A 120 -40.60 -12.07 11.25
N PRO A 121 -41.14 -11.27 12.18
CA PRO A 121 -41.02 -9.83 12.14
C PRO A 121 -39.57 -9.37 12.34
N GLY A 122 -39.12 -8.41 11.54
CA GLY A 122 -37.77 -7.84 11.57
C GLY A 122 -36.96 -8.20 10.32
N MET A 123 -36.35 -7.18 9.72
CA MET A 123 -35.59 -7.30 8.46
C MET A 123 -34.18 -7.88 8.68
N ASP A 124 -34.12 -9.14 9.13
CA ASP A 124 -32.86 -9.88 9.22
C ASP A 124 -32.52 -10.53 7.87
N LEU A 125 -31.39 -10.13 7.28
CA LEU A 125 -30.95 -10.65 5.99
C LEU A 125 -30.70 -12.16 6.03
N GLY A 126 -30.17 -12.68 7.14
CA GLY A 126 -29.91 -14.11 7.32
C GLY A 126 -31.20 -14.93 7.25
N ILE A 127 -32.26 -14.47 7.91
CA ILE A 127 -33.59 -15.11 7.90
C ILE A 127 -34.16 -15.18 6.48
N VAL A 128 -34.10 -14.07 5.73
CA VAL A 128 -34.65 -14.00 4.36
C VAL A 128 -33.83 -14.79 3.36
N VAL A 129 -32.50 -14.77 3.49
CA VAL A 129 -31.58 -15.60 2.70
C VAL A 129 -31.85 -17.09 2.95
N GLU A 130 -32.03 -17.50 4.21
CA GLU A 130 -32.34 -18.88 4.56
C GLU A 130 -33.70 -19.30 3.97
N ALA A 131 -34.72 -18.44 4.06
CA ALA A 131 -36.02 -18.69 3.44
C ALA A 131 -35.91 -18.87 1.92
N TRP A 132 -35.15 -18.01 1.24
CA TRP A 132 -34.91 -18.08 -0.20
C TRP A 132 -34.23 -19.39 -0.61
N GLN A 133 -33.17 -19.79 0.10
CA GLN A 133 -32.42 -21.02 -0.19
C GLN A 133 -33.32 -22.25 -0.05
N ARG A 134 -34.11 -22.30 1.02
CA ARG A 134 -35.04 -23.39 1.30
C ARG A 134 -36.15 -23.47 0.25
N LEU A 135 -36.75 -22.34 -0.15
CA LEU A 135 -37.74 -22.31 -1.23
C LEU A 135 -37.14 -22.71 -2.58
N SER A 136 -35.90 -22.33 -2.86
CA SER A 136 -35.20 -22.70 -4.09
C SER A 136 -34.94 -24.21 -4.17
N ARG A 137 -34.47 -24.82 -3.07
CA ARG A 137 -34.32 -26.28 -2.96
C ARG A 137 -35.66 -27.00 -3.10
N ALA A 138 -36.69 -26.51 -2.41
CA ALA A 138 -38.04 -27.06 -2.49
C ALA A 138 -38.60 -26.98 -3.92
N LEU A 139 -38.44 -25.83 -4.59
CA LEU A 139 -38.92 -25.62 -5.96
C LEU A 139 -38.22 -26.55 -6.94
N ALA A 140 -36.90 -26.74 -6.81
CA ALA A 140 -36.14 -27.65 -7.66
C ALA A 140 -36.63 -29.10 -7.51
N ALA A 141 -36.80 -29.57 -6.28
CA ALA A 141 -37.27 -30.93 -5.99
C ALA A 141 -38.73 -31.15 -6.42
N PHE A 142 -39.63 -30.21 -6.14
CA PHE A 142 -41.02 -30.28 -6.58
C PHE A 142 -41.15 -30.23 -8.11
N THR A 143 -40.33 -29.43 -8.78
CA THR A 143 -40.31 -29.36 -10.25
C THR A 143 -39.82 -30.68 -10.85
N ALA A 144 -38.74 -31.26 -10.31
CA ALA A 144 -38.22 -32.54 -10.78
C ALA A 144 -39.23 -33.69 -10.66
N ALA A 145 -40.15 -33.61 -9.69
CA ALA A 145 -41.18 -34.61 -9.46
C ALA A 145 -42.57 -34.25 -10.02
N ASN A 146 -42.72 -33.14 -10.74
CA ASN A 146 -44.01 -32.62 -11.21
C ASN A 146 -45.06 -32.52 -10.07
N HIS A 147 -44.63 -32.07 -8.89
CA HIS A 147 -45.46 -32.00 -7.70
C HIS A 147 -46.45 -30.83 -7.78
N GLU A 148 -47.65 -30.97 -7.20
CA GLU A 148 -48.71 -29.95 -7.21
C GLU A 148 -48.31 -28.62 -6.54
N ARG A 149 -47.24 -28.63 -5.73
CA ARG A 149 -46.78 -27.46 -4.95
C ARG A 149 -45.89 -26.50 -5.75
N VAL A 150 -45.50 -26.83 -6.98
CA VAL A 150 -44.60 -25.98 -7.81
C VAL A 150 -45.08 -24.54 -7.91
N THR A 151 -46.37 -24.31 -8.18
CA THR A 151 -46.94 -22.96 -8.33
C THR A 151 -46.87 -22.19 -7.01
N MET A 152 -47.35 -22.79 -5.91
CA MET A 152 -47.37 -22.16 -4.59
C MET A 152 -45.94 -21.88 -4.06
N THR A 153 -44.99 -22.78 -4.32
CA THR A 153 -43.57 -22.57 -3.96
C THR A 153 -42.96 -21.44 -4.78
N ARG A 154 -43.30 -21.31 -6.07
CA ARG A 154 -42.85 -20.18 -6.90
C ARG A 154 -43.42 -18.86 -6.42
N GLU A 155 -44.71 -18.78 -6.12
CA GLU A 155 -45.32 -17.56 -5.56
C GLU A 155 -44.69 -17.14 -4.24
N SER A 156 -44.38 -18.11 -3.37
CA SER A 156 -43.69 -17.86 -2.10
C SER A 156 -42.25 -17.36 -2.32
N LEU A 157 -41.56 -17.92 -3.32
CA LEU A 157 -40.23 -17.49 -3.72
C LEU A 157 -40.25 -16.07 -4.28
N ASP A 158 -41.20 -15.73 -5.15
CA ASP A 158 -41.38 -14.40 -5.73
C ASP A 158 -41.61 -13.33 -4.64
N MET A 159 -42.35 -13.67 -3.58
CA MET A 159 -42.54 -12.78 -2.42
C MET A 159 -41.22 -12.52 -1.68
N VAL A 160 -40.45 -13.57 -1.41
CA VAL A 160 -39.14 -13.47 -0.74
C VAL A 160 -38.15 -12.69 -1.60
N GLU A 161 -38.14 -12.90 -2.91
CA GLU A 161 -37.33 -12.14 -3.87
C GLU A 161 -37.74 -10.66 -3.93
N GLY A 162 -39.03 -10.36 -3.74
CA GLY A 162 -39.53 -8.98 -3.63
C GLY A 162 -39.12 -8.25 -2.35
N MET A 163 -38.77 -8.99 -1.28
CA MET A 163 -38.32 -8.42 0.00
C MET A 163 -36.82 -8.09 0.01
N LEU A 164 -36.00 -8.86 -0.71
CA LEU A 164 -34.53 -8.73 -0.74
C LEU A 164 -34.02 -7.31 -1.04
N PRO A 165 -34.50 -6.57 -2.07
CA PRO A 165 -34.01 -5.22 -2.35
C PRO A 165 -34.15 -4.26 -1.17
N GLY A 166 -35.26 -4.37 -0.44
CA GLY A 166 -35.51 -3.50 0.72
C GLY A 166 -34.63 -3.80 1.91
N ILE A 167 -34.45 -5.09 2.21
CA ILE A 167 -33.63 -5.53 3.34
C ILE A 167 -32.15 -5.21 3.10
N ILE A 168 -31.67 -5.33 1.86
CA ILE A 168 -30.30 -4.95 1.47
C ILE A 168 -30.08 -3.44 1.67
N MET A 169 -31.05 -2.59 1.32
CA MET A 169 -30.96 -1.16 1.57
C MET A 169 -31.06 -0.79 3.06
N PHE A 170 -31.81 -1.56 3.85
CA PHE A 170 -32.03 -1.30 5.27
C PHE A 170 -30.85 -1.66 6.17
N ASN A 171 -30.07 -2.67 5.83
CA ASN A 171 -28.90 -3.07 6.62
C ASN A 171 -27.79 -2.00 6.65
N GLY A 172 -27.88 -0.97 5.81
CA GLY A 172 -27.00 0.20 5.85
C GLY A 172 -27.51 1.37 6.73
N LEU A 173 -28.78 1.35 7.15
CA LEU A 173 -29.46 2.46 7.82
C LEU A 173 -29.20 2.45 9.34
N ASP A 174 -29.21 3.63 9.96
CA ASP A 174 -29.29 3.74 11.41
C ASP A 174 -30.69 3.29 11.88
N LEU A 175 -30.75 2.04 12.32
CA LEU A 175 -31.96 1.35 12.76
C LEU A 175 -32.63 2.04 13.95
N ASP A 176 -31.90 2.89 14.67
CA ASP A 176 -32.44 3.58 15.83
C ASP A 176 -33.17 4.88 15.50
N SER A 177 -33.06 5.38 14.27
CA SER A 177 -33.71 6.62 13.87
C SER A 177 -35.24 6.49 13.75
N PRO A 178 -36.01 7.52 14.13
CA PRO A 178 -37.48 7.51 14.05
C PRO A 178 -38.02 7.22 12.64
N GLU A 179 -37.36 7.73 11.62
CA GLU A 179 -37.72 7.58 10.20
C GLU A 179 -37.50 6.14 9.72
N VAL A 180 -36.41 5.51 10.16
CA VAL A 180 -36.10 4.10 9.83
C VAL A 180 -37.04 3.15 10.57
N LYS A 181 -37.38 3.45 11.83
CA LYS A 181 -38.40 2.70 12.60
C LYS A 181 -39.79 2.80 11.97
N LEU A 182 -40.17 3.97 11.46
CA LEU A 182 -41.43 4.17 10.76
C LEU A 182 -41.47 3.43 9.42
N LEU A 183 -40.37 3.43 8.67
CA LEU A 183 -40.27 2.70 7.40
C LEU A 183 -40.26 1.17 7.63
N ASP A 184 -39.58 0.68 8.66
CA ASP A 184 -39.59 -0.73 9.09
C ASP A 184 -41.02 -1.19 9.45
N GLN A 185 -41.76 -0.38 10.21
CA GLN A 185 -43.16 -0.64 10.51
C GLN A 185 -44.01 -0.74 9.23
N ARG A 186 -43.85 0.19 8.29
CA ARG A 186 -44.63 0.21 7.04
C ARG A 186 -44.28 -0.94 6.09
N ILE A 187 -43.02 -1.35 6.04
CA ILE A 187 -42.61 -2.52 5.25
C ILE A 187 -43.15 -3.80 5.88
N THR A 188 -43.15 -3.89 7.21
CA THR A 188 -43.78 -5.01 7.93
C THR A 188 -45.28 -5.09 7.62
N GLU A 189 -45.97 -3.95 7.49
CA GLU A 189 -47.40 -3.89 7.11
C GLU A 189 -47.68 -4.31 5.64
N HIS A 190 -46.75 -4.03 4.71
CA HIS A 190 -46.97 -4.23 3.26
C HIS A 190 -46.21 -5.42 2.65
N GLY A 191 -45.27 -6.01 3.38
CA GLY A 191 -44.46 -7.17 2.97
C GLY A 191 -43.48 -6.91 1.81
N ARG A 192 -43.36 -5.68 1.29
CA ARG A 192 -42.42 -5.30 0.23
C ARG A 192 -42.26 -3.78 0.15
N ILE A 193 -41.21 -3.29 -0.50
CA ILE A 193 -41.08 -1.87 -0.85
C ILE A 193 -41.99 -1.55 -2.04
N THR A 194 -42.96 -0.66 -1.83
CA THR A 194 -43.87 -0.16 -2.88
C THR A 194 -43.50 1.28 -3.28
N PRO A 195 -43.99 1.77 -4.44
CA PRO A 195 -43.81 3.17 -4.83
C PRO A 195 -44.31 4.18 -3.79
N GLU A 196 -45.30 3.80 -2.98
CA GLU A 196 -45.85 4.63 -1.90
C GLU A 196 -44.89 4.77 -0.72
N LEU A 197 -43.95 3.82 -0.55
CA LEU A 197 -42.94 3.82 0.52
C LEU A 197 -41.64 4.53 0.09
N MET A 198 -41.47 4.82 -1.20
CA MET A 198 -40.27 5.49 -1.73
C MET A 198 -39.97 6.86 -1.10
N PRO A 199 -40.96 7.73 -0.82
CA PRO A 199 -40.69 9.01 -0.15
C PRO A 199 -40.15 8.84 1.27
N LEU A 200 -40.63 7.85 2.03
CA LEU A 200 -40.16 7.53 3.38
C LEU A 200 -38.74 6.96 3.35
N LEU A 201 -38.44 6.10 2.37
CA LEU A 201 -37.09 5.59 2.13
C LEU A 201 -36.10 6.71 1.77
N GLN A 202 -36.51 7.64 0.91
CA GLN A 202 -35.69 8.81 0.57
C GLN A 202 -35.39 9.68 1.79
N GLU A 203 -36.34 9.83 2.71
CA GLU A 203 -36.14 10.59 3.94
C GLU A 203 -35.21 9.87 4.93
N ALA A 204 -35.39 8.55 5.11
CA ALA A 204 -34.51 7.72 5.93
C ALA A 204 -33.05 7.72 5.43
N ILE A 205 -32.85 7.78 4.11
CA ILE A 205 -31.52 7.88 3.47
C ILE A 205 -30.84 9.23 3.76
N LYS A 206 -31.60 10.32 3.88
CA LYS A 206 -31.03 11.65 4.20
C LYS A 206 -30.50 11.70 5.62
N VAL A 207 -31.18 11.06 6.58
CA VAL A 207 -30.82 11.07 8.00
C VAL A 207 -29.55 10.24 8.30
N SER A 208 -29.25 9.23 7.48
CA SER A 208 -28.22 8.20 7.72
C SER A 208 -26.84 8.47 7.08
N GLY A 209 -26.56 9.68 6.60
CA GLY A 209 -25.26 10.07 6.05
C GLY A 209 -25.21 10.21 4.52
N GLY A 210 -26.36 10.31 3.86
CA GLY A 210 -26.47 10.62 2.44
C GLY A 210 -26.52 9.40 1.54
N SER A 211 -27.14 9.58 0.38
CA SER A 211 -27.55 8.51 -0.54
C SER A 211 -26.41 7.76 -1.21
N ALA A 212 -25.20 8.33 -1.24
CA ALA A 212 -23.99 7.66 -1.72
C ALA A 212 -23.43 6.64 -0.72
N VAL A 213 -23.35 6.98 0.56
CA VAL A 213 -22.86 6.08 1.63
C VAL A 213 -23.76 4.86 1.77
N MET A 214 -25.08 5.07 1.60
CA MET A 214 -26.09 4.04 1.63
C MET A 214 -26.00 3.08 0.44
N ALA A 215 -25.77 3.61 -0.77
CA ALA A 215 -25.56 2.79 -1.95
C ALA A 215 -24.31 1.89 -1.82
N THR A 216 -23.21 2.39 -1.25
CA THR A 216 -22.00 1.58 -1.00
C THR A 216 -22.28 0.44 -0.05
N LYS A 217 -22.90 0.72 1.11
CA LYS A 217 -23.20 -0.33 2.10
C LYS A 217 -24.17 -1.37 1.54
N ALA A 218 -25.16 -0.95 0.76
CA ALA A 218 -26.09 -1.84 0.07
C ALA A 218 -25.37 -2.73 -0.96
N TRP A 219 -24.39 -2.19 -1.70
CA TRP A 219 -23.53 -2.99 -2.59
C TRP A 219 -22.63 -3.97 -1.83
N THR A 220 -21.99 -3.53 -0.74
CA THR A 220 -21.18 -4.43 0.10
C THR A 220 -22.02 -5.58 0.64
N VAL A 221 -23.26 -5.33 1.04
CA VAL A 221 -24.19 -6.38 1.48
C VAL A 221 -24.58 -7.29 0.30
N ALA A 222 -24.84 -6.72 -0.88
CA ALA A 222 -25.19 -7.47 -2.09
C ALA A 222 -24.05 -8.36 -2.61
N ASP A 223 -22.81 -7.88 -2.54
CA ASP A 223 -21.60 -8.61 -2.97
C ASP A 223 -21.23 -9.75 -2.01
N ASN A 224 -21.69 -9.67 -0.75
CA ASN A 224 -21.53 -10.73 0.25
C ASN A 224 -22.72 -11.70 0.30
N LEU A 225 -23.66 -11.62 -0.64
CA LEU A 225 -24.75 -12.59 -0.73
C LEU A 225 -24.20 -13.97 -1.14
N PRO A 226 -24.78 -15.06 -0.61
CA PRO A 226 -24.41 -16.42 -0.99
C PRO A 226 -24.41 -16.65 -2.52
N PRO A 227 -23.50 -17.48 -3.07
CA PRO A 227 -23.38 -17.73 -4.51
C PRO A 227 -24.67 -18.23 -5.17
N GLU A 228 -25.55 -18.89 -4.41
CA GLU A 228 -26.83 -19.36 -4.91
C GLU A 228 -27.75 -18.18 -5.26
N LEU A 229 -27.70 -17.10 -4.47
CA LEU A 229 -28.46 -15.88 -4.72
C LEU A 229 -27.91 -15.12 -5.92
N THR A 230 -26.59 -15.01 -6.07
CA THR A 230 -25.96 -14.28 -7.17
C THR A 230 -26.22 -14.91 -8.55
N ALA A 231 -26.57 -16.19 -8.59
CA ALA A 231 -26.95 -16.91 -9.80
C ALA A 231 -28.44 -16.76 -10.20
N SER A 232 -29.26 -16.09 -9.38
CA SER A 232 -30.71 -15.98 -9.59
C SER A 232 -31.11 -14.79 -10.49
N SER A 233 -32.26 -14.89 -11.16
CA SER A 233 -32.85 -13.74 -11.88
C SER A 233 -33.24 -12.60 -10.95
N GLY A 234 -33.51 -12.89 -9.66
CA GLY A 234 -33.77 -11.91 -8.62
C GLY A 234 -32.55 -11.03 -8.33
N TYR A 235 -31.34 -11.59 -8.30
CA TYR A 235 -30.10 -10.85 -8.09
C TYR A 235 -29.80 -9.86 -9.22
N GLU A 236 -30.01 -10.24 -10.48
CA GLU A 236 -29.86 -9.31 -11.61
C GLU A 236 -30.85 -8.15 -11.57
N LYS A 237 -32.04 -8.36 -10.99
CA LYS A 237 -33.01 -7.29 -10.74
C LYS A 237 -32.55 -6.37 -9.60
N ILE A 238 -32.06 -6.94 -8.50
CA ILE A 238 -31.47 -6.21 -7.35
C ILE A 238 -30.29 -5.35 -7.81
N LYS A 239 -29.39 -5.91 -8.62
CA LYS A 239 -28.21 -5.25 -9.20
C LYS A 239 -28.59 -4.02 -10.04
N LYS A 240 -29.65 -4.12 -10.85
CA LYS A 240 -30.18 -3.01 -11.67
C LYS A 240 -30.81 -1.92 -10.82
N GLU A 241 -31.56 -2.29 -9.79
CA GLU A 241 -32.19 -1.33 -8.88
C GLU A 241 -31.14 -0.57 -8.05
N LEU A 242 -30.11 -1.26 -7.54
CA LEU A 242 -28.97 -0.65 -6.84
C LEU A 242 -28.14 0.27 -7.75
N ASP A 243 -27.95 -0.10 -9.02
CA ASP A 243 -27.30 0.75 -10.03
C ASP A 243 -28.13 2.03 -10.30
N MET A 244 -29.46 1.94 -10.37
CA MET A 244 -30.31 3.12 -10.57
C MET A 244 -30.26 4.06 -9.36
N VAL A 245 -30.25 3.52 -8.15
CA VAL A 245 -30.08 4.31 -6.92
C VAL A 245 -28.72 5.02 -6.93
N LEU A 246 -27.63 4.30 -7.25
CA LEU A 246 -26.30 4.89 -7.36
C LEU A 246 -26.22 5.99 -8.44
N LEU A 247 -26.83 5.76 -9.61
CA LEU A 247 -26.85 6.76 -10.69
C LEU A 247 -27.65 8.01 -10.34
N SER A 248 -28.73 7.86 -9.55
CA SER A 248 -29.59 8.98 -9.15
C SER A 248 -28.94 9.96 -8.15
N VAL A 249 -27.80 9.57 -7.57
CA VAL A 249 -27.12 10.31 -6.49
C VAL A 249 -25.77 10.88 -6.91
N LEU A 250 -25.29 10.55 -8.11
CA LEU A 250 -24.04 11.05 -8.67
C LEU A 250 -24.24 12.42 -9.35
N PRO A 251 -23.29 13.35 -9.23
CA PRO A 251 -23.23 14.56 -10.05
C PRO A 251 -23.27 14.24 -11.57
N PRO A 252 -23.82 15.13 -12.42
CA PRO A 252 -24.05 14.84 -13.84
C PRO A 252 -22.80 14.43 -14.63
N ASP A 253 -21.65 15.00 -14.29
CA ASP A 253 -20.33 14.72 -14.88
C ASP A 253 -19.78 13.34 -14.44
N GLN A 254 -20.01 12.97 -13.18
CA GLN A 254 -19.62 11.67 -12.63
C GLN A 254 -20.55 10.54 -13.11
N MET A 255 -21.84 10.82 -13.22
CA MET A 255 -22.85 9.94 -13.83
C MET A 255 -22.47 9.60 -15.28
N LEU A 256 -22.08 10.61 -16.08
CA LEU A 256 -21.66 10.42 -17.46
C LEU A 256 -20.38 9.58 -17.57
N LEU A 257 -19.43 9.77 -16.66
CA LEU A 257 -18.19 8.99 -16.63
C LEU A 257 -18.44 7.53 -16.24
N PHE A 258 -19.28 7.28 -15.23
CA PHE A 258 -19.68 5.95 -14.81
C PHE A 258 -20.42 5.19 -15.93
N GLN A 259 -21.37 5.86 -16.61
CA GLN A 259 -22.08 5.29 -17.76
C GLN A 259 -21.13 4.90 -18.89
N LYS A 260 -20.18 5.79 -19.25
CA LYS A 260 -19.18 5.50 -20.29
C LYS A 260 -18.25 4.34 -19.93
N LEU A 261 -17.86 4.21 -18.66
CA LEU A 261 -17.07 3.08 -18.19
C LEU A 261 -17.88 1.79 -18.27
N LYS A 262 -19.12 1.78 -17.78
CA LYS A 262 -20.03 0.64 -17.84
C LYS A 262 -20.26 0.16 -19.28
N GLU A 263 -20.62 1.07 -20.20
CA GLU A 263 -20.80 0.76 -21.62
C GLU A 263 -19.53 0.17 -22.26
N LYS A 264 -18.37 0.70 -21.88
CA LYS A 264 -17.08 0.18 -22.35
C LYS A 264 -16.82 -1.23 -21.85
N PHE A 265 -17.08 -1.53 -20.58
CA PHE A 265 -16.92 -2.88 -20.01
C PHE A 265 -17.89 -3.87 -20.66
N GLU A 266 -19.16 -3.51 -20.81
CA GLU A 266 -20.16 -4.35 -21.49
C GLU A 266 -19.77 -4.64 -22.94
N THR A 267 -19.17 -3.66 -23.63
CA THR A 267 -18.63 -3.82 -24.99
C THR A 267 -17.42 -4.76 -24.99
N ASP A 268 -16.50 -4.60 -24.05
CA ASP A 268 -15.28 -5.42 -23.95
C ASP A 268 -15.59 -6.89 -23.56
N ILE A 269 -16.64 -7.16 -22.77
CA ILE A 269 -17.17 -8.51 -22.52
C ILE A 269 -17.73 -9.11 -23.81
N ARG A 270 -18.60 -8.36 -24.51
CA ARG A 270 -19.28 -8.82 -25.73
C ARG A 270 -18.28 -9.16 -26.84
N GLU A 271 -17.16 -8.45 -26.88
CA GLU A 271 -16.08 -8.67 -27.83
C GLU A 271 -15.02 -9.71 -27.36
N GLY A 272 -15.26 -10.36 -26.22
CA GLY A 272 -14.35 -11.38 -25.67
C GLY A 272 -12.99 -10.84 -25.22
N ARG A 273 -12.88 -9.52 -25.04
CA ARG A 273 -11.67 -8.84 -24.54
C ARG A 273 -11.56 -8.91 -23.01
N LEU A 274 -12.64 -9.31 -22.34
CA LEU A 274 -12.75 -9.41 -20.89
C LEU A 274 -13.62 -10.62 -20.49
N GLU A 275 -13.16 -11.44 -19.55
CA GLU A 275 -13.95 -12.55 -18.98
C GLU A 275 -15.04 -12.00 -18.04
N GLY A 276 -16.23 -12.61 -18.04
CA GLY A 276 -17.41 -12.12 -17.31
C GLY A 276 -17.16 -11.86 -15.82
N ASP A 277 -16.56 -12.82 -15.12
CA ASP A 277 -16.27 -12.71 -13.68
C ASP A 277 -15.28 -11.58 -13.36
N ARG A 278 -14.34 -11.30 -14.28
CA ARG A 278 -13.37 -10.21 -14.14
C ARG A 278 -14.00 -8.84 -14.39
N ALA A 279 -14.99 -8.78 -15.27
CA ALA A 279 -15.75 -7.58 -15.54
C ALA A 279 -16.61 -7.17 -14.34
N GLU A 280 -17.26 -8.16 -13.73
CA GLU A 280 -18.07 -8.01 -12.52
C GLU A 280 -17.25 -7.43 -11.36
N ASN A 281 -16.07 -8.03 -11.10
CA ASN A 281 -15.15 -7.57 -10.05
C ASN A 281 -14.63 -6.15 -10.30
N SER A 282 -14.34 -5.81 -11.57
CA SER A 282 -13.88 -4.47 -11.95
C SER A 282 -15.00 -3.43 -11.84
N MET A 283 -16.25 -3.81 -12.10
CA MET A 283 -17.41 -2.93 -11.94
C MET A 283 -17.77 -2.71 -10.47
N SER A 284 -17.70 -3.74 -9.63
CA SER A 284 -17.84 -3.60 -8.17
C SER A 284 -16.81 -2.60 -7.61
N SER A 285 -15.55 -2.77 -8.03
CA SER A 285 -14.44 -1.86 -7.70
C SER A 285 -14.69 -0.39 -8.10
N ILE A 286 -15.23 -0.17 -9.30
CA ILE A 286 -15.56 1.17 -9.79
C ILE A 286 -16.73 1.76 -9.00
N ARG A 287 -17.77 0.98 -8.70
CA ARG A 287 -18.91 1.44 -7.88
C ARG A 287 -18.45 1.91 -6.50
N GLU A 288 -17.54 1.17 -5.86
CA GLU A 288 -16.98 1.51 -4.56
C GLU A 288 -16.21 2.84 -4.61
N ILE A 289 -15.37 3.05 -5.63
CA ILE A 289 -14.63 4.30 -5.84
C ILE A 289 -15.58 5.49 -6.03
N PHE A 290 -16.58 5.37 -6.90
CA PHE A 290 -17.54 6.45 -7.16
C PHE A 290 -18.39 6.78 -5.92
N ALA A 291 -18.69 5.79 -5.09
CA ALA A 291 -19.48 5.99 -3.89
C ALA A 291 -18.68 6.67 -2.76
N ILE A 292 -17.39 6.39 -2.62
CA ILE A 292 -16.51 7.14 -1.70
C ILE A 292 -16.31 8.59 -2.18
N MET A 293 -16.25 8.81 -3.49
CA MET A 293 -16.16 10.17 -4.07
C MET A 293 -17.43 11.00 -3.78
N ALA A 294 -18.61 10.38 -3.80
CA ALA A 294 -19.88 11.05 -3.53
C ALA A 294 -20.14 11.27 -2.02
N ALA A 295 -19.62 10.40 -1.14
CA ALA A 295 -19.70 10.56 0.32
C ALA A 295 -18.91 11.77 0.87
N ASN A 296 -17.91 12.25 0.13
CA ASN A 296 -16.97 13.29 0.59
C ASN A 296 -17.41 14.74 0.30
N GLN A 297 -18.67 14.98 -0.11
CA GLN A 297 -19.16 16.35 -0.37
C GLN A 297 -19.50 17.15 0.90
N GLY A 298 -19.30 16.61 2.11
CA GLY A 298 -19.58 17.32 3.37
C GLY A 298 -18.68 16.94 4.54
N GLY A 299 -17.43 17.42 4.59
CA GLY A 299 -16.67 17.51 5.85
C GLY A 299 -15.15 17.36 5.75
N GLU A 300 -14.41 18.42 6.11
CA GLU A 300 -12.94 18.53 6.04
C GLU A 300 -12.13 17.66 7.02
N LYS A 301 -12.73 16.78 7.85
CA LYS A 301 -12.01 16.16 8.99
C LYS A 301 -11.88 14.62 9.02
N GLY A 302 -12.31 13.89 7.99
CA GLY A 302 -12.17 12.41 7.93
C GLY A 302 -10.95 11.87 7.18
N TYR A 303 -10.14 12.73 6.54
CA TYR A 303 -9.31 12.33 5.39
C TYR A 303 -8.07 11.44 5.66
N GLN A 304 -7.58 11.29 6.90
CA GLN A 304 -6.24 10.69 7.11
C GLN A 304 -6.23 9.16 7.30
N GLY A 305 -7.23 8.59 7.96
CA GLY A 305 -7.32 7.12 8.16
C GLY A 305 -7.83 6.38 6.93
N GLU A 306 -8.75 6.98 6.18
CA GLU A 306 -9.43 6.36 5.05
C GLU A 306 -8.71 6.57 3.70
N ALA A 307 -7.81 7.56 3.61
CA ALA A 307 -6.93 7.74 2.45
C ALA A 307 -5.84 6.67 2.33
N HIS A 308 -5.44 6.05 3.44
CA HIS A 308 -4.54 4.88 3.44
C HIS A 308 -5.25 3.64 2.90
N ALA A 309 -6.47 3.35 3.38
CA ALA A 309 -7.30 2.27 2.86
C ALA A 309 -7.62 2.45 1.37
N MET A 310 -7.93 3.68 0.93
CA MET A 310 -8.09 4.03 -0.49
C MET A 310 -6.77 3.88 -1.28
N GLY A 311 -5.63 4.18 -0.68
CA GLY A 311 -4.30 3.99 -1.26
C GLY A 311 -3.99 2.51 -1.52
N ASP A 312 -4.28 1.66 -0.54
CA ASP A 312 -4.07 0.22 -0.59
C ASP A 312 -5.09 -0.47 -1.52
N LEU A 313 -6.34 -0.01 -1.56
CA LEU A 313 -7.36 -0.50 -2.48
C LEU A 313 -7.04 -0.10 -3.94
N ILE A 314 -6.62 1.14 -4.19
CA ILE A 314 -6.15 1.58 -5.52
C ILE A 314 -4.87 0.84 -5.91
N GLN A 315 -3.92 0.60 -5.00
CA GLN A 315 -2.70 -0.18 -5.30
C GLN A 315 -3.01 -1.64 -5.61
N SER A 316 -3.90 -2.28 -4.84
CA SER A 316 -4.28 -3.69 -5.05
C SER A 316 -5.15 -3.86 -6.31
N GLN A 317 -6.00 -2.90 -6.64
CA GLN A 317 -6.90 -2.98 -7.80
C GLN A 317 -6.34 -2.34 -9.08
N ALA A 318 -5.39 -1.41 -9.03
CA ALA A 318 -4.65 -0.95 -10.22
C ALA A 318 -3.75 -2.05 -10.80
N ARG A 319 -3.30 -3.01 -9.98
CA ARG A 319 -2.70 -4.27 -10.46
C ARG A 319 -3.69 -5.09 -11.30
N ASN A 320 -5.00 -4.96 -11.05
CA ASN A 320 -6.08 -5.64 -11.78
C ASN A 320 -6.71 -4.81 -12.93
N LEU A 321 -6.41 -3.53 -13.08
CA LEU A 321 -6.98 -2.66 -14.13
C LEU A 321 -6.04 -2.44 -15.33
N HIS A 322 -4.89 -3.12 -15.39
CA HIS A 322 -3.90 -3.02 -16.46
C HIS A 322 -3.91 -4.25 -17.39
N TYR A 323 -5.00 -4.47 -18.14
CA TYR A 323 -5.09 -5.62 -19.05
C TYR A 323 -5.19 -5.25 -20.53
N ALA A 324 -4.01 -5.19 -21.15
CA ALA A 324 -3.80 -5.56 -22.55
C ALA A 324 -2.56 -6.47 -22.58
N GLN A 325 -2.55 -7.49 -23.45
CA GLN A 325 -1.52 -8.55 -23.54
C GLN A 325 -0.12 -8.13 -23.03
N LYS A 326 0.22 -8.56 -21.80
CA LYS A 326 1.57 -8.40 -21.22
C LYS A 326 2.59 -9.10 -22.14
N PRO A 327 3.84 -8.59 -22.26
CA PRO A 327 4.90 -9.39 -22.88
C PRO A 327 5.03 -10.77 -22.20
N PRO A 328 5.54 -11.80 -22.89
CA PRO A 328 5.64 -13.14 -22.33
C PRO A 328 6.43 -13.15 -21.01
N ASP A 329 5.94 -13.87 -20.00
CA ASP A 329 6.61 -13.95 -18.70
C ASP A 329 8.02 -14.53 -18.84
N GLY A 330 8.92 -14.06 -17.97
CA GLY A 330 10.34 -14.44 -18.00
C GLY A 330 11.20 -13.68 -19.02
N THR A 331 10.61 -12.94 -19.98
CA THR A 331 11.35 -12.12 -20.95
C THR A 331 11.86 -10.81 -20.35
N ARG A 332 12.88 -10.20 -20.98
CA ARG A 332 13.36 -8.86 -20.62
C ARG A 332 12.26 -7.81 -20.79
N ALA A 333 11.43 -7.94 -21.84
CA ALA A 333 10.31 -7.04 -22.08
C ALA A 333 9.26 -7.08 -20.95
N ALA A 334 8.95 -8.25 -20.39
CA ALA A 334 8.04 -8.36 -19.25
C ALA A 334 8.62 -7.66 -18.01
N ARG A 335 9.92 -7.82 -17.73
CA ARG A 335 10.58 -7.12 -16.62
C ARG A 335 10.54 -5.60 -16.78
N LEU A 336 10.91 -5.08 -17.96
CA LEU A 336 10.87 -3.63 -18.22
C LEU A 336 9.45 -3.07 -18.11
N TYR A 337 8.45 -3.84 -18.55
CA TYR A 337 7.04 -3.47 -18.40
C TYR A 337 6.63 -3.35 -16.93
N ASP A 338 7.04 -4.31 -16.10
CA ASP A 338 6.80 -4.29 -14.65
C ASP A 338 7.54 -3.12 -13.97
N LEU A 339 8.76 -2.79 -14.41
CA LEU A 339 9.49 -1.61 -13.92
C LEU A 339 8.82 -0.29 -14.31
N CYS A 340 8.24 -0.18 -15.52
CA CYS A 340 7.45 0.99 -15.90
C CYS A 340 6.25 1.22 -14.97
N PHE A 341 5.69 0.17 -14.36
CA PHE A 341 4.61 0.29 -13.40
C PHE A 341 5.05 1.06 -12.14
N GLY A 342 6.27 0.84 -11.66
CA GLY A 342 6.84 1.59 -10.53
C GLY A 342 6.82 3.10 -10.75
N PHE A 343 7.16 3.56 -11.95
CA PHE A 343 7.05 4.99 -12.29
C PHE A 343 5.60 5.49 -12.32
N LYS A 344 4.65 4.69 -12.84
CA LYS A 344 3.23 5.07 -12.85
C LYS A 344 2.71 5.25 -11.43
N THR A 345 3.07 4.36 -10.51
CA THR A 345 2.73 4.48 -9.07
C THR A 345 3.27 5.79 -8.50
N TYR A 346 4.56 6.07 -8.74
CA TYR A 346 5.17 7.34 -8.33
C TYR A 346 4.39 8.56 -8.86
N PHE A 347 4.02 8.58 -10.15
CA PHE A 347 3.28 9.70 -10.74
C PHE A 347 1.89 9.89 -10.15
N ILE A 348 1.16 8.79 -9.89
CA ILE A 348 -0.16 8.84 -9.25
C ILE A 348 -0.04 9.45 -7.85
N GLU A 349 0.97 9.05 -7.07
CA GLU A 349 1.22 9.61 -5.74
C GLU A 349 1.55 11.09 -5.76
N GLN A 350 2.33 11.54 -6.75
CA GLN A 350 2.65 12.97 -6.92
C GLN A 350 1.41 13.79 -7.32
N GLN A 351 0.57 13.28 -8.22
CA GLN A 351 -0.67 13.97 -8.63
C GLN A 351 -1.63 14.19 -7.46
N LYS A 352 -1.76 13.19 -6.56
CA LYS A 352 -2.63 13.28 -5.38
C LYS A 352 -2.27 14.41 -4.43
N ARG A 353 -0.99 14.81 -4.38
CA ARG A 353 -0.49 15.81 -3.43
C ARG A 353 -0.67 17.26 -3.91
N GLY A 354 -1.11 17.44 -5.15
CA GLY A 354 -1.09 18.74 -5.81
C GLY A 354 0.32 19.14 -6.23
N THR A 355 0.42 19.87 -7.32
CA THR A 355 1.68 20.40 -7.87
C THR A 355 1.47 21.82 -8.34
N GLN A 356 2.53 22.62 -8.34
CA GLN A 356 2.51 23.93 -9.00
C GLN A 356 2.37 23.77 -10.53
N GLU A 357 2.11 24.87 -11.25
CA GLU A 357 1.80 24.80 -12.69
C GLU A 357 2.93 24.18 -13.52
N ASN A 358 4.18 24.62 -13.34
CA ASN A 358 5.33 24.12 -14.09
C ASN A 358 5.71 22.70 -13.65
N GLU A 359 5.71 22.45 -12.35
CA GLU A 359 5.85 21.11 -11.77
C GLU A 359 4.82 20.12 -12.35
N GLY A 360 3.54 20.51 -12.41
CA GLY A 360 2.44 19.70 -12.92
C GLY A 360 2.56 19.43 -14.42
N ARG A 361 2.96 20.44 -15.22
CA ARG A 361 3.22 20.27 -16.65
C ARG A 361 4.33 19.25 -16.89
N ARG A 362 5.44 19.33 -16.12
CA ARG A 362 6.55 18.38 -16.25
C ARG A 362 6.17 16.98 -15.78
N LEU A 363 5.38 16.87 -14.72
CA LEU A 363 4.83 15.61 -14.22
C LEU A 363 4.00 14.89 -15.30
N MET A 364 3.09 15.63 -15.96
CA MET A 364 2.25 15.10 -17.05
C MET A 364 3.10 14.67 -18.26
N GLU A 365 4.12 15.46 -18.62
CA GLU A 365 5.02 15.13 -19.72
C GLU A 365 5.77 13.80 -19.48
N LEU A 366 6.36 13.64 -18.29
CA LEU A 366 7.10 12.43 -17.91
C LEU A 366 6.17 11.22 -17.81
N ASN A 367 4.97 11.38 -17.23
CA ASN A 367 3.98 10.31 -17.16
C ASN A 367 3.56 9.84 -18.55
N ARG A 368 3.31 10.79 -19.48
CA ARG A 368 3.01 10.46 -20.88
C ARG A 368 4.12 9.64 -21.52
N GLN A 369 5.38 10.03 -21.33
CA GLN A 369 6.53 9.30 -21.88
C GLN A 369 6.69 7.90 -21.27
N VAL A 370 6.37 7.71 -19.98
CA VAL A 370 6.31 6.38 -19.35
C VAL A 370 5.20 5.55 -19.98
N VAL A 371 4.01 6.12 -20.22
CA VAL A 371 2.91 5.43 -20.88
C VAL A 371 3.28 5.03 -22.31
N GLU A 372 3.86 5.92 -23.10
CA GLU A 372 4.31 5.67 -24.47
C GLU A 372 5.41 4.59 -24.50
N THR A 373 6.40 4.65 -23.60
CA THR A 373 7.48 3.66 -23.50
C THR A 373 6.93 2.30 -23.10
N SER A 374 6.05 2.24 -22.09
CA SER A 374 5.35 1.03 -21.65
C SER A 374 4.54 0.41 -22.79
N ALA A 375 3.84 1.22 -23.60
CA ALA A 375 3.08 0.75 -24.76
C ALA A 375 3.97 0.19 -25.88
N ARG A 376 5.17 0.74 -26.08
CA ARG A 376 6.18 0.21 -27.01
C ARG A 376 6.73 -1.14 -26.51
N ILE A 377 7.13 -1.21 -25.23
CA ILE A 377 7.63 -2.44 -24.60
C ILE A 377 6.60 -3.57 -24.72
N ARG A 378 5.31 -3.26 -24.54
CA ARG A 378 4.21 -4.23 -24.64
C ARG A 378 4.19 -5.00 -25.98
N LYS A 379 4.66 -4.39 -27.07
CA LYS A 379 4.65 -4.99 -28.41
C LYS A 379 5.87 -5.87 -28.70
N ILE A 380 6.89 -5.84 -27.85
CA ILE A 380 8.12 -6.60 -28.03
C ILE A 380 7.88 -8.08 -27.67
N ARG A 381 8.53 -8.99 -28.41
CA ARG A 381 8.45 -10.44 -28.18
C ARG A 381 9.81 -11.10 -27.99
N ASP A 382 10.90 -10.40 -28.26
CA ASP A 382 12.26 -10.90 -28.15
C ASP A 382 13.14 -9.95 -27.29
N ASP A 383 14.19 -10.52 -26.70
CA ASP A 383 15.05 -9.80 -25.77
C ASP A 383 16.00 -8.80 -26.45
N GLU A 384 16.32 -8.98 -27.73
CA GLU A 384 17.20 -8.07 -28.48
C GLU A 384 16.54 -6.70 -28.66
N HIS A 385 15.29 -6.68 -29.13
CA HIS A 385 14.51 -5.44 -29.23
C HIS A 385 14.21 -4.84 -27.84
N ALA A 386 14.02 -5.69 -26.81
CA ALA A 386 13.82 -5.22 -25.46
C ALA A 386 15.06 -4.48 -24.92
N ALA A 387 16.26 -5.04 -25.11
CA ALA A 387 17.52 -4.43 -24.73
C ALA A 387 17.76 -3.10 -25.47
N LYS A 388 17.38 -3.02 -26.75
CA LYS A 388 17.44 -1.77 -27.52
C LYS A 388 16.53 -0.68 -26.96
N ILE A 389 15.26 -0.99 -26.70
CA ILE A 389 14.32 -0.02 -26.10
C ILE A 389 14.75 0.37 -24.69
N GLU A 390 15.30 -0.56 -23.92
CA GLU A 390 15.86 -0.27 -22.61
C GLU A 390 16.92 0.82 -22.69
N ARG A 391 17.93 0.61 -23.54
CA ARG A 391 19.07 1.52 -23.70
C ARG A 391 18.68 2.87 -24.28
N GLU A 392 17.91 2.88 -25.36
CA GLU A 392 17.60 4.11 -26.11
C GLU A 392 16.47 4.95 -25.49
N SER A 393 15.56 4.35 -24.73
CA SER A 393 14.36 5.03 -24.24
C SER A 393 14.16 4.88 -22.74
N PHE A 394 14.24 3.67 -22.20
CA PHE A 394 13.91 3.44 -20.79
C PHE A 394 14.91 4.06 -19.82
N ARG A 395 16.22 3.85 -19.99
CA ARG A 395 17.25 4.37 -19.07
C ARG A 395 17.33 5.91 -19.09
N PRO A 396 17.32 6.60 -20.25
CA PRO A 396 17.27 8.05 -20.28
C PRO A 396 15.99 8.61 -19.62
N LEU A 397 14.85 7.92 -19.81
CA LEU A 397 13.60 8.27 -19.13
C LEU A 397 13.73 8.10 -17.62
N ALA A 398 14.24 6.96 -17.15
CA ALA A 398 14.47 6.67 -15.74
C ALA A 398 15.37 7.73 -15.08
N ALA A 399 16.44 8.15 -15.75
CA ALA A 399 17.30 9.24 -15.29
C ALA A 399 16.53 10.57 -15.16
N ARG A 400 15.70 10.94 -16.14
CA ARG A 400 14.87 12.15 -16.09
C ARG A 400 13.80 12.10 -15.00
N VAL A 401 13.15 10.95 -14.79
CA VAL A 401 12.20 10.74 -13.69
C VAL A 401 12.89 10.88 -12.34
N ARG A 402 14.11 10.34 -12.20
CA ARG A 402 14.91 10.47 -10.99
C ARG A 402 15.32 11.91 -10.71
N THR A 403 15.84 12.64 -11.71
CA THR A 403 16.13 14.08 -11.58
C THR A 403 14.88 14.85 -11.14
N PHE A 404 13.73 14.56 -11.76
CA PHE A 404 12.47 15.17 -11.34
C PHE A 404 12.12 14.80 -9.90
N SER A 405 12.30 13.54 -9.48
CA SER A 405 11.98 13.12 -8.11
C SER A 405 12.84 13.79 -7.05
N ALA A 406 14.06 14.20 -7.39
CA ALA A 406 15.01 14.85 -6.48
C ALA A 406 14.81 16.38 -6.36
N ARG A 407 13.93 16.99 -7.17
CA ARG A 407 13.70 18.44 -7.26
C ARG A 407 13.40 19.16 -5.93
N LYS A 408 12.97 18.42 -4.91
CA LYS A 408 12.63 18.99 -3.60
C LYS A 408 13.82 19.10 -2.65
N ASN A 409 14.95 18.47 -2.97
CA ASN A 409 16.15 18.42 -2.15
C ASN A 409 17.41 18.97 -2.87
N PRO A 410 17.37 20.07 -3.64
CA PRO A 410 18.59 20.68 -4.16
C PRO A 410 19.41 21.23 -3.00
N MET A 411 20.73 21.08 -3.05
CA MET A 411 21.66 21.60 -2.05
C MET A 411 22.89 22.23 -2.72
N LEU A 412 23.28 23.42 -2.26
CA LEU A 412 24.55 24.04 -2.64
C LEU A 412 25.66 23.48 -1.75
N ALA A 413 26.72 22.96 -2.35
CA ALA A 413 27.88 22.46 -1.62
C ALA A 413 29.18 22.85 -2.31
N ARG A 414 30.32 22.68 -1.63
CA ARG A 414 31.65 22.88 -2.20
C ARG A 414 32.49 21.60 -2.08
N PRO A 415 32.17 20.53 -2.82
CA PRO A 415 32.87 19.25 -2.69
C PRO A 415 34.39 19.40 -2.82
N LYS A 416 35.15 18.51 -2.17
CA LYS A 416 36.62 18.49 -2.29
C LYS A 416 37.13 18.26 -3.71
N TRP A 417 36.29 17.69 -4.58
CA TRP A 417 36.65 17.27 -5.93
C TRP A 417 35.85 18.01 -6.99
N GLY A 418 36.46 18.17 -8.17
CA GLY A 418 35.88 18.89 -9.29
C GLY A 418 34.71 18.16 -9.94
N VAL A 419 33.89 18.89 -10.70
CA VAL A 419 32.68 18.40 -11.38
C VAL A 419 33.02 17.29 -12.41
N ALA A 420 32.14 16.29 -12.53
CA ALA A 420 32.19 15.26 -13.56
C ALA A 420 31.47 15.66 -14.86
N GLU A 421 31.69 14.87 -15.92
CA GLU A 421 30.86 14.93 -17.13
C GLU A 421 29.41 14.47 -16.85
N ALA A 422 28.54 14.61 -17.84
CA ALA A 422 27.15 14.18 -17.74
C ALA A 422 27.03 12.69 -17.38
N MET A 423 25.94 12.32 -16.70
CA MET A 423 25.64 10.93 -16.37
C MET A 423 25.59 10.07 -17.65
N ASP A 424 26.26 8.93 -17.61
CA ASP A 424 26.18 7.90 -18.65
C ASP A 424 25.08 6.89 -18.27
N ALA A 425 24.14 6.72 -19.18
CA ALA A 425 22.98 5.83 -18.97
C ALA A 425 23.33 4.34 -19.05
N ASP A 426 24.58 3.96 -19.30
CA ASP A 426 25.03 2.56 -19.35
C ASP A 426 26.02 2.21 -18.24
N LEU A 427 26.54 3.19 -17.49
CA LEU A 427 27.61 2.97 -16.50
C LEU A 427 27.10 2.51 -15.13
N VAL A 428 27.77 1.51 -14.58
CA VAL A 428 27.61 1.00 -13.20
C VAL A 428 28.91 1.20 -12.44
N TYR A 429 28.85 1.92 -11.31
CA TYR A 429 29.96 1.99 -10.38
C TYR A 429 29.94 0.80 -9.42
N VAL A 430 31.10 0.22 -9.14
CA VAL A 430 31.22 -0.90 -8.18
C VAL A 430 32.35 -0.61 -7.22
N SER A 431 32.07 -0.78 -5.93
CA SER A 431 33.05 -0.70 -4.84
C SER A 431 32.98 -1.98 -4.02
N GLY A 432 34.06 -2.75 -4.02
CA GLY A 432 34.12 -4.05 -3.36
C GLY A 432 35.32 -4.89 -3.78
N SER A 433 35.28 -6.19 -3.47
CA SER A 433 36.31 -7.15 -3.87
C SER A 433 36.29 -7.45 -5.38
N ALA A 434 37.37 -8.01 -5.91
CA ALA A 434 37.42 -8.47 -7.30
C ALA A 434 36.29 -9.45 -7.63
N ALA A 435 35.93 -10.34 -6.70
CA ALA A 435 34.79 -11.25 -6.85
C ALA A 435 33.45 -10.50 -6.98
N THR A 436 33.25 -9.40 -6.26
CA THR A 436 32.08 -8.53 -6.45
C THR A 436 32.08 -7.91 -7.84
N HIS A 437 33.22 -7.41 -8.32
CA HIS A 437 33.33 -6.84 -9.67
C HIS A 437 32.96 -7.86 -10.75
N GLU A 438 33.51 -9.07 -10.70
CA GLU A 438 33.22 -10.15 -11.65
C GLU A 438 31.73 -10.55 -11.64
N LEU A 439 31.14 -10.64 -10.44
CA LEU A 439 29.75 -11.01 -10.28
C LEU A 439 28.79 -9.93 -10.81
N VAL A 440 29.07 -8.65 -10.50
CA VAL A 440 28.28 -7.53 -11.02
C VAL A 440 28.44 -7.43 -12.54
N GLU A 441 29.64 -7.61 -13.08
CA GLU A 441 29.87 -7.63 -14.52
C GLU A 441 29.02 -8.73 -15.20
N ALA A 442 29.02 -9.94 -14.64
CA ALA A 442 28.20 -11.04 -15.14
C ALA A 442 26.69 -10.75 -15.08
N ALA A 443 26.22 -10.07 -14.02
CA ALA A 443 24.84 -9.64 -13.86
C ALA A 443 24.44 -8.49 -14.81
N SER A 444 25.38 -7.61 -15.15
CA SER A 444 25.20 -6.44 -16.02
C SER A 444 25.17 -6.79 -17.52
N ARG A 445 25.87 -7.85 -17.95
CA ARG A 445 25.99 -8.26 -19.37
C ARG A 445 24.66 -8.41 -20.12
N PRO A 446 23.62 -9.09 -19.59
CA PRO A 446 22.36 -9.28 -20.34
C PRO A 446 21.63 -7.98 -20.66
N SER A 447 21.73 -6.99 -19.77
CA SER A 447 21.17 -5.66 -19.99
C SER A 447 22.10 -4.79 -20.84
N GLY A 448 23.37 -5.15 -21.03
CA GLY A 448 24.35 -4.31 -21.71
C GLY A 448 24.78 -3.10 -20.87
N LEU A 449 24.74 -3.23 -19.54
CA LEU A 449 25.36 -2.28 -18.62
C LEU A 449 26.87 -2.51 -18.59
N VAL A 450 27.64 -1.44 -18.38
CA VAL A 450 29.11 -1.44 -18.41
C VAL A 450 29.64 -0.95 -17.07
N LEU A 451 30.62 -1.66 -16.50
CA LEU A 451 31.25 -1.24 -15.26
C LEU A 451 32.25 -0.11 -15.52
N THR A 452 32.38 0.80 -14.56
CA THR A 452 33.43 1.82 -14.57
C THR A 452 34.81 1.15 -14.53
N ARG A 453 35.77 1.71 -15.29
CA ARG A 453 37.14 1.19 -15.32
C ARG A 453 37.90 1.63 -14.07
N PRO A 454 38.87 0.84 -13.58
CA PRO A 454 39.77 1.31 -12.53
C PRO A 454 40.44 2.64 -12.92
N PRO A 455 40.62 3.58 -11.97
CA PRO A 455 41.36 4.81 -12.20
C PRO A 455 42.72 4.53 -12.86
N SER A 456 43.02 5.24 -13.95
CA SER A 456 44.30 5.14 -14.65
C SER A 456 44.72 6.51 -15.18
N GLY A 457 46.03 6.76 -15.23
CA GLY A 457 46.60 8.01 -15.73
C GLY A 457 47.12 8.96 -14.63
N VAL A 458 47.20 10.25 -14.96
CA VAL A 458 47.85 11.31 -14.15
C VAL A 458 46.91 11.89 -13.08
N GLU A 459 45.59 11.72 -13.26
CA GLU A 459 44.59 12.18 -12.30
C GLU A 459 44.65 11.39 -10.99
N SER A 460 44.32 12.03 -9.86
CA SER A 460 44.28 11.34 -8.57
C SER A 460 43.15 10.32 -8.53
N VAL A 461 43.38 9.20 -7.84
CA VAL A 461 42.37 8.15 -7.64
C VAL A 461 41.08 8.74 -7.06
N ALA A 462 41.19 9.63 -6.07
CA ALA A 462 40.04 10.27 -5.44
C ALA A 462 39.18 11.07 -6.45
N GLN A 463 39.81 11.89 -7.29
CA GLN A 463 39.09 12.65 -8.32
C GLN A 463 38.45 11.73 -9.37
N SER A 464 39.14 10.65 -9.76
CA SER A 464 38.62 9.67 -10.71
C SER A 464 37.41 8.92 -10.16
N ARG A 465 37.48 8.37 -8.94
CA ARG A 465 36.37 7.68 -8.28
C ARG A 465 35.17 8.60 -8.05
N TRP A 466 35.42 9.84 -7.62
CA TRP A 466 34.38 10.86 -7.51
C TRP A 466 33.62 11.06 -8.83
N ARG A 467 34.33 11.22 -9.96
CA ARG A 467 33.67 11.35 -11.27
C ARG A 467 32.93 10.09 -11.70
N GLN A 468 33.45 8.92 -11.38
CA GLN A 468 32.80 7.65 -11.69
C GLN A 468 31.48 7.49 -10.93
N ILE A 469 31.44 7.82 -9.64
CA ILE A 469 30.20 7.83 -8.85
C ILE A 469 29.21 8.86 -9.41
N GLN A 470 29.68 10.07 -9.74
CA GLN A 470 28.84 11.14 -10.31
C GLN A 470 28.30 10.80 -11.71
N SER A 471 29.03 10.06 -12.54
CA SER A 471 28.61 9.72 -13.90
C SER A 471 27.79 8.43 -13.98
N ALA A 472 27.88 7.55 -12.98
CA ALA A 472 27.17 6.27 -13.01
C ALA A 472 25.64 6.42 -12.95
N LEU A 473 24.95 5.54 -13.70
CA LEU A 473 23.51 5.35 -13.67
C LEU A 473 23.07 4.78 -12.31
N THR A 474 23.79 3.77 -11.84
CA THR A 474 23.59 3.08 -10.56
C THR A 474 24.94 2.67 -9.95
N THR A 475 24.95 2.40 -8.65
CA THR A 475 26.16 2.11 -7.86
C THR A 475 25.98 0.86 -7.01
N VAL A 476 27.03 0.04 -6.87
CA VAL A 476 27.03 -1.19 -6.09
C VAL A 476 28.14 -1.14 -5.04
N PHE A 477 27.80 -1.46 -3.78
CA PHE A 477 28.73 -1.41 -2.64
C PHE A 477 28.72 -2.74 -1.87
N ASN A 478 29.87 -3.37 -1.71
CA ASN A 478 30.02 -4.60 -0.94
C ASN A 478 30.38 -4.32 0.53
N LEU A 479 29.42 -4.51 1.44
CA LEU A 479 29.61 -4.38 2.89
C LEU A 479 29.76 -5.75 3.59
N ASP A 480 30.49 -6.67 2.96
CA ASP A 480 30.89 -7.94 3.54
C ASP A 480 31.88 -7.71 4.70
N ARG A 481 31.52 -8.23 5.89
CA ARG A 481 32.34 -8.11 7.11
C ARG A 481 33.64 -8.91 7.07
N THR A 482 33.81 -9.78 6.08
CA THR A 482 35.05 -10.53 5.85
C THR A 482 36.12 -9.72 5.12
N LEU A 483 35.75 -8.56 4.54
CA LEU A 483 36.73 -7.64 3.94
C LEU A 483 37.70 -7.10 5.01
N PRO A 484 38.97 -6.84 4.65
CA PRO A 484 39.89 -6.14 5.53
C PRO A 484 39.30 -4.82 6.02
N PRO A 485 39.50 -4.40 7.28
CA PRO A 485 38.88 -3.20 7.84
C PRO A 485 39.07 -1.93 7.00
N ALA A 486 40.28 -1.71 6.47
CA ALA A 486 40.57 -0.58 5.59
C ALA A 486 39.80 -0.62 4.26
N ALA A 487 39.65 -1.80 3.66
CA ALA A 487 38.87 -1.98 2.44
C ALA A 487 37.37 -1.78 2.70
N LEU A 488 36.85 -2.31 3.81
CA LEU A 488 35.47 -2.11 4.24
C LEU A 488 35.17 -0.62 4.50
N ALA A 489 36.10 0.10 5.15
CA ALA A 489 36.01 1.54 5.34
C ALA A 489 36.02 2.31 4.01
N ALA A 490 36.85 1.90 3.05
CA ALA A 490 36.88 2.52 1.72
C ALA A 490 35.55 2.35 0.96
N VAL A 491 34.95 1.16 1.01
CA VAL A 491 33.61 0.93 0.42
C VAL A 491 32.56 1.79 1.11
N ALA A 492 32.57 1.84 2.44
CA ALA A 492 31.63 2.63 3.21
C ALA A 492 31.76 4.15 2.93
N TYR A 493 32.98 4.64 2.78
CA TYR A 493 33.27 6.01 2.40
C TYR A 493 32.66 6.40 1.05
N GLU A 494 32.84 5.55 0.04
CA GLU A 494 32.27 5.77 -1.29
C GLU A 494 30.75 5.65 -1.31
N LEU A 495 30.19 4.77 -0.47
CA LEU A 495 28.74 4.71 -0.22
C LEU A 495 28.23 6.02 0.40
N GLY A 496 28.99 6.63 1.31
CA GLY A 496 28.70 7.96 1.86
C GLY A 496 28.66 9.04 0.78
N ILE A 497 29.64 9.05 -0.13
CA ILE A 497 29.67 9.93 -1.30
C ILE A 497 28.42 9.74 -2.17
N ALA A 498 28.10 8.51 -2.54
CA ALA A 498 26.92 8.21 -3.36
C ALA A 498 25.62 8.66 -2.68
N SER A 499 25.54 8.55 -1.36
CA SER A 499 24.37 8.97 -0.56
C SER A 499 24.21 10.49 -0.57
N ALA A 500 25.30 11.24 -0.37
CA ALA A 500 25.31 12.70 -0.44
C ALA A 500 25.06 13.25 -1.85
N LEU A 501 25.34 12.45 -2.90
CA LEU A 501 24.99 12.76 -4.29
C LEU A 501 23.56 12.33 -4.68
N GLY A 502 22.84 11.61 -3.80
CA GLY A 502 21.52 11.03 -4.12
C GLY A 502 21.56 9.99 -5.24
N LYS A 503 22.67 9.25 -5.36
CA LYS A 503 22.83 8.19 -6.37
C LYS A 503 22.05 6.94 -5.96
N PRO A 504 21.44 6.22 -6.91
CA PRO A 504 20.87 4.91 -6.64
C PRO A 504 21.95 3.93 -6.17
N ARG A 505 21.63 3.19 -5.12
CA ARG A 505 22.58 2.37 -4.35
C ARG A 505 22.08 0.93 -4.32
N VAL A 506 22.94 -0.03 -4.61
CA VAL A 506 22.74 -1.44 -4.34
C VAL A 506 23.81 -1.85 -3.33
N VAL A 507 23.40 -2.12 -2.09
CA VAL A 507 24.32 -2.63 -1.07
C VAL A 507 24.23 -4.15 -1.08
N VAL A 508 25.37 -4.83 -1.15
CA VAL A 508 25.43 -6.29 -1.10
C VAL A 508 26.19 -6.77 0.13
N GLN A 509 25.79 -7.93 0.64
CA GLN A 509 26.46 -8.61 1.75
C GLN A 509 26.13 -10.12 1.70
N PRO A 510 26.86 -10.99 2.43
CA PRO A 510 26.46 -12.38 2.61
C PRO A 510 25.04 -12.53 3.16
N ALA A 511 24.29 -13.50 2.65
CA ALA A 511 22.92 -13.78 3.07
C ALA A 511 22.89 -14.17 4.57
N GLY A 512 21.94 -13.59 5.31
CA GLY A 512 21.82 -13.80 6.77
C GLY A 512 22.79 -12.95 7.61
N GLN A 513 23.71 -12.20 7.00
CA GLN A 513 24.52 -11.23 7.73
C GLN A 513 23.64 -10.04 8.17
N ALA A 514 23.73 -9.64 9.43
CA ALA A 514 23.07 -8.41 9.89
C ALA A 514 23.74 -7.18 9.23
N PRO A 515 22.97 -6.13 8.86
CA PRO A 515 23.55 -4.86 8.39
C PRO A 515 24.62 -4.35 9.35
N LEU A 516 25.70 -3.78 8.82
CA LEU A 516 26.82 -3.31 9.65
C LEU A 516 26.44 -2.09 10.49
N PHE A 517 25.73 -1.15 9.87
CA PHE A 517 25.10 0.03 10.45
C PHE A 517 23.99 0.47 9.50
N ASP A 518 23.14 1.41 9.92
CA ASP A 518 22.07 1.93 9.08
C ASP A 518 22.62 2.87 8.00
N VAL A 519 22.26 2.59 6.74
CA VAL A 519 22.62 3.37 5.55
C VAL A 519 21.38 3.78 4.75
N ASP A 520 20.17 3.58 5.29
CA ASP A 520 18.89 3.88 4.63
C ASP A 520 18.67 3.10 3.31
N VAL A 521 19.23 1.88 3.24
CA VAL A 521 19.03 0.92 2.14
C VAL A 521 19.16 -0.50 2.72
N PHE A 522 18.21 -1.37 2.39
CA PHE A 522 18.28 -2.78 2.77
C PHE A 522 19.33 -3.51 1.91
N PRO A 523 20.30 -4.21 2.51
CA PRO A 523 21.29 -4.96 1.76
C PRO A 523 20.68 -6.16 1.03
N VAL A 524 21.18 -6.42 -0.17
CA VAL A 524 20.92 -7.63 -0.96
C VAL A 524 21.80 -8.77 -0.43
N GLY A 525 21.16 -9.81 0.10
CA GLY A 525 21.83 -11.01 0.60
C GLY A 525 22.32 -11.92 -0.54
N LEU A 526 23.62 -12.17 -0.60
CA LEU A 526 24.27 -13.09 -1.54
C LEU A 526 24.47 -14.45 -0.87
N SER A 527 23.95 -15.50 -1.50
CA SER A 527 23.96 -16.87 -1.00
C SER A 527 25.33 -17.57 -1.11
N GLY A 528 26.25 -17.02 -1.91
CA GLY A 528 27.50 -17.65 -2.31
C GLY A 528 27.35 -18.56 -3.54
N ASN A 529 26.14 -18.79 -4.02
CA ASN A 529 25.90 -19.49 -5.28
C ASN A 529 25.93 -18.50 -6.46
N VAL A 530 26.95 -18.59 -7.31
CA VAL A 530 27.20 -17.65 -8.42
C VAL A 530 25.97 -17.45 -9.32
N GLN A 531 25.24 -18.51 -9.66
CA GLN A 531 24.11 -18.40 -10.58
C GLN A 531 22.90 -17.73 -9.92
N SER A 532 22.61 -18.09 -8.66
CA SER A 532 21.54 -17.45 -7.88
C SER A 532 21.88 -15.99 -7.61
N ASP A 533 23.10 -15.72 -7.17
CA ASP A 533 23.56 -14.37 -6.80
C ASP A 533 23.59 -13.45 -8.01
N ARG A 534 23.96 -13.97 -9.20
CA ARG A 534 23.87 -13.23 -10.46
C ARG A 534 22.44 -12.81 -10.77
N ALA A 535 21.46 -13.70 -10.60
CA ALA A 535 20.06 -13.40 -10.84
C ALA A 535 19.52 -12.36 -9.84
N THR A 536 19.85 -12.53 -8.55
CA THR A 536 19.51 -11.58 -7.49
C THR A 536 20.10 -10.20 -7.74
N LEU A 537 21.36 -10.12 -8.18
CA LEU A 537 22.01 -8.86 -8.50
C LEU A 537 21.43 -8.18 -9.74
N ALA A 538 21.11 -8.94 -10.79
CA ALA A 538 20.47 -8.39 -11.99
C ALA A 538 19.13 -7.72 -11.63
N ASP A 539 18.34 -8.38 -10.79
CA ASP A 539 17.06 -7.87 -10.28
C ASP A 539 17.23 -6.63 -9.37
N ALA A 540 18.28 -6.61 -8.53
CA ALA A 540 18.62 -5.44 -7.73
C ALA A 540 19.07 -4.23 -8.58
N LEU A 541 19.87 -4.45 -9.63
CA LEU A 541 20.28 -3.42 -10.59
C LEU A 541 19.07 -2.83 -11.32
N ASP A 542 18.17 -3.69 -11.80
CA ASP A 542 16.93 -3.28 -12.47
C ASP A 542 16.07 -2.35 -11.59
N ARG A 543 15.85 -2.74 -10.33
CA ARG A 543 15.14 -1.88 -9.36
C ARG A 543 15.87 -0.57 -9.11
N SER A 544 17.20 -0.61 -9.01
CA SER A 544 18.02 0.57 -8.77
C SER A 544 17.95 1.60 -9.91
N ILE A 545 17.85 1.14 -11.16
CA ILE A 545 17.66 2.02 -12.33
C ILE A 545 16.35 2.82 -12.22
N CYS A 546 15.30 2.19 -11.68
CA CYS A 546 13.96 2.77 -11.55
C CYS A 546 13.73 3.50 -10.24
N TRP A 547 14.76 3.58 -9.41
CA TRP A 547 14.69 4.19 -8.10
C TRP A 547 14.36 5.69 -8.22
N THR A 548 13.39 6.11 -7.41
CA THR A 548 13.00 7.51 -7.24
C THR A 548 13.42 8.02 -5.87
N HIS A 549 13.73 9.31 -5.79
CA HIS A 549 14.21 9.95 -4.58
C HIS A 549 13.16 9.88 -3.44
N PRO A 550 13.56 9.54 -2.19
CA PRO A 550 12.63 9.45 -1.07
C PRO A 550 11.95 10.79 -0.82
N GLN A 551 10.69 10.73 -0.42
CA GLN A 551 9.91 11.92 -0.17
C GLN A 551 9.94 12.23 1.33
N HIS A 552 10.50 13.38 1.68
CA HIS A 552 10.56 13.90 3.04
C HIS A 552 9.48 14.96 3.26
N GLN A 553 9.07 15.18 4.51
CA GLN A 553 8.12 16.24 4.85
C GLN A 553 8.75 17.64 4.70
N THR A 554 10.05 17.75 5.00
CA THR A 554 10.81 19.00 4.89
C THR A 554 11.16 19.32 3.44
N LEU A 555 10.97 20.57 3.04
CA LEU A 555 11.25 21.06 1.69
C LEU A 555 12.68 21.61 1.61
N GLY A 556 13.65 20.76 1.27
CA GLY A 556 15.07 21.12 1.23
C GLY A 556 15.40 22.31 0.32
N TYR A 557 14.63 22.52 -0.75
CA TYR A 557 14.87 23.66 -1.65
C TYR A 557 14.68 25.03 -0.96
N LYS A 558 13.74 25.16 0.00
CA LYS A 558 13.52 26.43 0.72
C LYS A 558 14.72 26.79 1.60
N GLU A 559 15.29 25.80 2.29
CA GLU A 559 16.51 25.97 3.07
C GLU A 559 17.69 26.39 2.19
N THR A 560 17.79 25.83 0.98
CA THR A 560 18.83 26.20 0.01
C THR A 560 18.68 27.63 -0.50
N VAL A 561 17.46 28.12 -0.72
CA VAL A 561 17.19 29.52 -1.08
C VAL A 561 17.60 30.44 0.06
N ALA A 562 17.17 30.16 1.29
CA ALA A 562 17.52 30.96 2.48
C ALA A 562 19.04 31.02 2.72
N PHE A 563 19.73 29.89 2.55
CA PHE A 563 21.19 29.85 2.62
C PHE A 563 21.85 30.67 1.51
N ALA A 564 21.39 30.54 0.26
CA ALA A 564 21.93 31.31 -0.86
C ALA A 564 21.77 32.82 -0.63
N GLU A 565 20.60 33.26 -0.16
CA GLU A 565 20.34 34.65 0.18
C GLU A 565 21.31 35.14 1.26
N ALA A 566 21.39 34.45 2.40
CA ALA A 566 22.25 34.82 3.51
C ALA A 566 23.74 34.83 3.12
N ARG A 567 24.18 33.87 2.29
CA ARG A 567 25.59 33.69 1.93
C ARG A 567 26.09 34.70 0.89
N TYR A 568 25.21 35.13 -0.02
CA TYR A 568 25.58 35.92 -1.19
C TYR A 568 25.05 37.35 -1.19
N ALA A 569 24.13 37.76 -0.30
CA ALA A 569 23.52 39.09 -0.30
C ALA A 569 24.50 40.30 -0.31
N GLY A 570 25.75 40.14 0.15
CA GLY A 570 26.69 41.25 0.33
C GLY A 570 27.87 41.34 -0.66
N ASN A 571 28.14 40.33 -1.49
CA ASN A 571 29.40 40.22 -2.25
C ASN A 571 29.22 39.57 -3.63
N VAL A 572 28.32 40.12 -4.44
CA VAL A 572 27.97 39.56 -5.76
C VAL A 572 27.90 40.63 -6.83
N THR A 573 28.16 40.24 -8.07
CA THR A 573 27.98 41.09 -9.26
C THR A 573 26.50 41.40 -9.50
N THR A 574 26.20 42.42 -10.31
CA THR A 574 24.82 42.77 -10.68
C THR A 574 24.05 41.60 -11.29
N LEU A 575 24.69 40.78 -12.13
CA LEU A 575 24.07 39.60 -12.73
C LEU A 575 23.75 38.52 -11.69
N GLN A 576 24.63 38.31 -10.72
CA GLN A 576 24.41 37.38 -9.61
C GLN A 576 23.30 37.87 -8.66
N LEU A 577 23.18 39.18 -8.42
CA LEU A 577 22.07 39.77 -7.66
C LEU A 577 20.72 39.55 -8.37
N LEU A 578 20.68 39.72 -9.69
CA LEU A 578 19.48 39.46 -10.48
C LEU A 578 19.08 37.98 -10.40
N ALA A 579 20.02 37.06 -10.59
CA ALA A 579 19.76 35.63 -10.45
C ALA A 579 19.30 35.24 -9.03
N LEU A 580 19.87 35.84 -8.00
CA LEU A 580 19.44 35.63 -6.61
C LEU A 580 18.02 36.15 -6.37
N ARG A 581 17.65 37.28 -7.00
CA ARG A 581 16.30 37.84 -6.91
C ARG A 581 15.27 36.98 -7.63
N GLU A 582 15.57 36.52 -8.84
CA GLU A 582 14.72 35.57 -9.57
C GLU A 582 14.51 34.27 -8.77
N LEU A 583 15.57 33.77 -8.12
CA LEU A 583 15.47 32.61 -7.23
C LEU A 583 14.50 32.84 -6.06
N ILE A 584 14.50 34.04 -5.46
CA ILE A 584 13.62 34.39 -4.33
C ILE A 584 12.18 34.59 -4.81
N ASP A 585 11.98 35.22 -5.97
CA ASP A 585 10.67 35.52 -6.52
C ASP A 585 9.93 34.22 -6.94
N ASP A 586 10.64 33.23 -7.50
CA ASP A 586 10.07 31.95 -7.97
C ASP A 586 10.21 30.79 -6.96
N GLN A 587 10.52 31.09 -5.69
CA GLN A 587 10.86 30.08 -4.68
C GLN A 587 9.73 29.09 -4.36
N ASP A 588 8.49 29.31 -4.81
CA ASP A 588 7.37 28.41 -4.52
C ASP A 588 7.23 27.25 -5.53
N ASP A 589 7.90 27.30 -6.69
CA ASP A 589 8.00 26.16 -7.62
C ASP A 589 9.39 25.47 -7.51
N PRO A 590 9.45 24.18 -7.10
CA PRO A 590 10.71 23.46 -6.91
C PRO A 590 11.55 23.29 -8.19
N LEU A 591 10.91 23.18 -9.36
CA LEU A 591 11.64 23.03 -10.63
C LEU A 591 12.29 24.35 -11.02
N ASP A 592 11.57 25.45 -10.87
CA ASP A 592 12.06 26.77 -11.19
C ASP A 592 13.18 27.18 -10.24
N THR A 593 13.01 26.88 -8.95
CA THR A 593 14.08 26.98 -7.94
C THR A 593 15.34 26.23 -8.38
N CYS A 594 15.23 24.98 -8.82
CA CYS A 594 16.40 24.21 -9.30
C CYS A 594 17.07 24.86 -10.53
N ARG A 595 16.28 25.40 -11.47
CA ARG A 595 16.82 26.08 -12.67
C ARG A 595 17.57 27.36 -12.30
N HIS A 596 17.03 28.12 -11.35
CA HIS A 596 17.64 29.36 -10.86
C HIS A 596 18.90 29.09 -10.05
N LEU A 597 18.91 28.04 -9.22
CA LEU A 597 20.12 27.59 -8.52
C LEU A 597 21.23 27.15 -9.49
N ASP A 598 20.91 26.38 -10.54
CA ASP A 598 21.90 26.00 -11.57
C ASP A 598 22.47 27.25 -12.27
N SER A 599 21.61 28.20 -12.60
CA SER A 599 22.02 29.48 -13.21
C SER A 599 22.92 30.30 -12.28
N LEU A 600 22.58 30.36 -10.98
CA LEU A 600 23.42 31.00 -9.95
C LEU A 600 24.79 30.34 -9.87
N VAL A 601 24.86 29.01 -9.81
CA VAL A 601 26.14 28.26 -9.75
C VAL A 601 27.01 28.56 -10.97
N ARG A 602 26.44 28.58 -12.18
CA ARG A 602 27.17 28.96 -13.41
C ARG A 602 27.67 30.40 -13.38
N LEU A 603 26.91 31.32 -12.81
CA LEU A 603 27.30 32.72 -12.67
C LEU A 603 28.34 32.96 -11.57
N LEU A 604 28.34 32.14 -10.51
CA LEU A 604 29.40 32.17 -9.49
C LEU A 604 30.74 31.79 -10.12
N ASN A 605 30.77 30.77 -10.98
CA ASN A 605 31.93 30.32 -11.75
C ASN A 605 33.23 30.21 -10.91
N ASP A 606 33.10 29.83 -9.64
CA ASP A 606 34.23 29.76 -8.70
C ASP A 606 34.97 28.41 -8.78
N GLY A 607 34.51 27.51 -9.66
CA GLY A 607 35.05 26.16 -9.86
C GLY A 607 34.85 25.21 -8.69
N ALA A 608 34.20 25.64 -7.60
CA ALA A 608 34.09 24.90 -6.35
C ALA A 608 32.64 24.64 -5.95
N THR A 609 31.75 25.61 -6.14
CA THR A 609 30.34 25.50 -5.78
C THR A 609 29.62 24.60 -6.80
N GLN A 610 28.88 23.63 -6.27
CA GLN A 610 28.14 22.64 -7.06
C GLN A 610 26.72 22.50 -6.53
N LEU A 611 25.78 22.24 -7.43
CA LEU A 611 24.40 21.88 -7.10
C LEU A 611 24.30 20.36 -6.95
N LEU A 612 23.99 19.90 -5.74
CA LEU A 612 23.82 18.49 -5.39
C LEU A 612 22.34 18.18 -5.13
N PHE A 613 22.02 16.88 -5.14
CA PHE A 613 20.67 16.37 -4.86
C PHE A 613 20.72 15.22 -3.83
N PRO A 614 21.18 15.49 -2.60
CA PRO A 614 21.39 14.47 -1.57
C PRO A 614 20.12 13.70 -1.24
N LEU A 615 20.28 12.49 -0.68
CA LEU A 615 19.17 11.60 -0.29
C LEU A 615 18.22 12.21 0.75
N TRP A 616 18.77 13.04 1.64
CA TRP A 616 18.06 13.65 2.76
C TRP A 616 17.92 15.16 2.54
N PRO A 617 16.95 15.82 3.21
CA PRO A 617 16.68 17.25 2.98
C PRO A 617 17.91 18.13 3.24
N ALA A 618 18.10 19.15 2.40
CA ALA A 618 19.19 20.10 2.56
C ALA A 618 19.14 20.77 3.94
N ALA A 619 20.32 20.97 4.53
CA ALA A 619 20.50 21.73 5.75
C ALA A 619 21.86 22.43 5.70
N TYR A 620 21.99 23.54 6.43
CA TYR A 620 23.15 24.43 6.34
C TYR A 620 23.61 24.85 7.73
N PRO A 621 24.91 25.18 7.89
CA PRO A 621 25.41 25.70 9.15
C PRO A 621 24.84 27.08 9.44
N ASP A 622 24.53 27.33 10.72
CA ASP A 622 24.25 28.68 11.18
C ASP A 622 25.57 29.47 11.20
N LEU A 623 25.67 30.47 10.31
CA LEU A 623 26.85 31.32 10.19
C LEU A 623 27.15 32.14 11.46
N LYS A 624 26.20 32.22 12.41
CA LYS A 624 26.36 32.94 13.68
C LYS A 624 26.68 32.03 14.87
N SER A 625 26.46 30.73 14.75
CA SER A 625 26.64 29.75 15.84
C SER A 625 27.47 28.58 15.32
N PRO A 626 28.81 28.68 15.32
CA PRO A 626 29.65 27.62 14.78
C PRO A 626 29.55 26.35 15.64
N MET A 627 29.43 25.21 14.97
CA MET A 627 29.30 23.90 15.62
C MET A 627 30.35 22.92 15.11
N LEU A 628 31.03 22.24 16.04
CA LEU A 628 31.84 21.05 15.77
C LEU A 628 30.96 19.81 15.92
N PHE A 629 30.85 19.04 14.85
CA PHE A 629 30.17 17.74 14.87
C PHE A 629 31.19 16.61 14.93
N HIS A 630 31.10 15.77 15.95
CA HIS A 630 32.03 14.68 16.19
C HIS A 630 31.43 13.36 15.67
N ILE A 631 32.04 12.85 14.60
CA ILE A 631 31.77 11.52 14.02
C ILE A 631 32.54 10.48 14.83
N LEU A 632 31.82 9.49 15.34
CA LEU A 632 32.33 8.51 16.29
C LEU A 632 32.11 7.08 15.79
N ARG A 633 32.93 6.16 16.26
CA ARG A 633 32.72 4.73 16.05
C ARG A 633 31.51 4.25 16.87
N LEU A 634 30.69 3.38 16.27
CA LEU A 634 29.65 2.64 17.00
C LEU A 634 30.27 1.76 18.09
N ASN A 635 29.73 1.84 19.31
CA ASN A 635 30.32 1.28 20.53
C ASN A 635 31.70 1.90 20.81
N PRO A 636 31.74 3.18 21.22
CA PRO A 636 32.98 3.93 21.34
C PRO A 636 33.90 3.34 22.42
N PRO A 637 35.15 2.99 22.10
CA PRO A 637 36.14 2.59 23.08
C PRO A 637 36.66 3.79 23.89
N GLU A 638 37.41 3.54 24.96
CA GLU A 638 37.83 4.57 25.93
C GLU A 638 38.57 5.78 25.31
N TRP A 639 39.35 5.57 24.24
CA TRP A 639 40.06 6.67 23.59
C TRP A 639 39.11 7.63 22.86
N VAL A 640 38.00 7.13 22.31
CA VAL A 640 36.98 7.94 21.64
C VAL A 640 36.26 8.81 22.66
N GLU A 641 35.97 8.28 23.85
CA GLU A 641 35.39 9.06 24.96
C GLU A 641 36.35 10.15 25.45
N ARG A 642 37.64 9.83 25.54
CA ARG A 642 38.69 10.81 25.88
C ARG A 642 38.74 11.95 24.87
N ASN A 643 38.82 11.62 23.58
CA ASN A 643 38.85 12.61 22.50
C ASN A 643 37.57 13.48 22.49
N SER A 644 36.42 12.87 22.78
CA SER A 644 35.15 13.59 22.90
C SER A 644 35.16 14.60 24.04
N GLN A 645 35.69 14.22 25.21
CA GLN A 645 35.79 15.13 26.37
C GLN A 645 36.79 16.26 26.11
N LEU A 646 37.89 15.98 25.43
CA LEU A 646 38.86 16.99 25.00
C LEU A 646 38.20 17.99 24.03
N ALA A 647 37.59 17.50 22.96
CA ALA A 647 36.90 18.34 21.97
C ALA A 647 35.81 19.21 22.61
N LYS A 648 35.00 18.64 23.50
CA LYS A 648 33.97 19.39 24.25
C LYS A 648 34.57 20.52 25.08
N THR A 649 35.68 20.26 25.76
CA THR A 649 36.39 21.27 26.57
C THR A 649 36.96 22.40 25.70
N VAL A 650 37.60 22.03 24.59
CA VAL A 650 38.22 22.95 23.63
C VAL A 650 37.17 23.84 22.95
N CYS A 651 36.04 23.26 22.53
CA CYS A 651 34.92 23.99 21.93
C CYS A 651 34.29 24.96 22.94
N ALA A 652 34.01 24.50 24.17
CA ALA A 652 33.46 25.35 25.22
C ALA A 652 34.35 26.56 25.54
N ALA A 653 35.67 26.36 25.60
CA ALA A 653 36.64 27.44 25.83
C ALA A 653 36.66 28.50 24.70
N ARG A 654 36.12 28.18 23.52
CA ARG A 654 36.08 29.05 22.33
C ARG A 654 34.69 29.53 21.95
N GLY A 655 33.66 29.18 22.71
CA GLY A 655 32.27 29.53 22.39
C GLY A 655 31.74 28.82 21.13
N MET A 656 32.30 27.66 20.79
CA MET A 656 31.80 26.81 19.69
C MET A 656 30.92 25.71 20.28
N ASP A 657 29.80 25.42 19.62
CA ASP A 657 28.93 24.31 20.02
C ASP A 657 29.60 22.96 19.69
N TYR A 658 29.45 21.99 20.59
CA TYR A 658 29.96 20.62 20.40
C TYR A 658 28.80 19.63 20.43
N ARG A 659 28.74 18.75 19.42
CA ARG A 659 27.71 17.69 19.34
C ARG A 659 28.31 16.38 18.85
N ARG A 660 27.88 15.27 19.46
CA ARG A 660 28.27 13.92 19.04
C ARG A 660 27.23 13.31 18.08
N CYS A 661 27.68 12.42 17.20
CA CYS A 661 26.78 11.73 16.28
C CYS A 661 25.87 10.68 16.95
N ASP A 662 26.22 10.21 18.16
CA ASP A 662 25.50 9.18 18.92
C ASP A 662 24.55 9.74 20.00
N GLU A 663 24.47 11.06 20.16
CA GLU A 663 23.55 11.73 21.08
C GLU A 663 22.06 11.72 20.65
N PRO A 664 21.69 11.75 19.36
CA PRO A 664 20.29 11.68 18.95
C PRO A 664 19.63 10.35 19.35
N THR A 665 18.50 10.42 20.06
CA THR A 665 17.72 9.24 20.50
C THR A 665 16.54 8.89 19.58
N ASN A 666 16.41 9.59 18.44
CA ASN A 666 15.30 9.42 17.50
C ASN A 666 15.42 8.09 16.72
N SER A 667 14.28 7.57 16.23
CA SER A 667 14.23 6.34 15.44
C SER A 667 14.97 6.43 14.09
N ASP A 668 15.14 7.63 13.53
CA ASP A 668 15.80 7.88 12.24
C ASP A 668 17.25 8.38 12.43
N ILE A 669 18.11 7.51 12.95
CA ILE A 669 19.50 7.81 13.32
C ILE A 669 20.28 8.42 12.14
N ILE A 670 20.16 7.85 10.95
CA ILE A 670 20.90 8.30 9.76
C ILE A 670 20.52 9.71 9.31
N GLN A 671 19.24 10.10 9.45
CA GLN A 671 18.78 11.45 9.13
C GLN A 671 19.31 12.47 10.14
N ALA A 672 19.39 12.09 11.43
CA ALA A 672 19.97 12.93 12.47
C ALA A 672 21.48 13.15 12.24
N ILE A 673 22.22 12.10 11.84
CA ILE A 673 23.63 12.19 11.47
C ILE A 673 23.81 13.09 10.24
N TRP A 674 23.02 12.88 9.17
CA TRP A 674 23.03 13.76 8.00
C TRP A 674 22.82 15.22 8.39
N HIS A 675 21.79 15.50 9.19
CA HIS A 675 21.48 16.86 9.64
C HIS A 675 22.63 17.45 10.48
N GLY A 676 23.23 16.67 11.37
CA GLY A 676 24.39 17.08 12.17
C GLY A 676 25.61 17.43 11.30
N ILE A 677 25.93 16.60 10.31
CA ILE A 677 27.01 16.88 9.35
C ILE A 677 26.69 18.15 8.54
N ALA A 678 25.48 18.25 7.98
CA ALA A 678 25.06 19.34 7.11
C ALA A 678 25.02 20.71 7.84
N THR A 679 24.64 20.73 9.12
CA THR A 679 24.58 21.94 9.96
C THR A 679 25.90 22.26 10.68
N SER A 680 26.90 21.37 10.63
CA SER A 680 28.21 21.63 11.24
C SER A 680 29.04 22.67 10.49
N SER A 681 29.84 23.44 11.22
CA SER A 681 30.87 24.32 10.64
C SER A 681 32.12 23.53 10.29
N CYS A 682 32.47 22.56 11.13
CA CYS A 682 33.57 21.63 10.91
C CYS A 682 33.31 20.30 11.63
N LEU A 683 34.11 19.28 11.28
CA LEU A 683 33.98 17.94 11.83
C LEU A 683 35.25 17.45 12.49
N LEU A 684 35.06 16.63 13.50
CA LEU A 684 36.07 15.75 14.05
C LEU A 684 35.69 14.31 13.69
N ALA A 685 36.61 13.56 13.09
CA ALA A 685 36.39 12.15 12.74
C ALA A 685 37.54 11.30 13.24
N ASP A 686 37.24 10.31 14.08
CA ASP A 686 38.23 9.35 14.58
C ASP A 686 38.18 8.07 13.74
N LEU A 687 39.12 7.94 12.80
CA LEU A 687 39.19 6.81 11.87
C LEU A 687 40.07 5.66 12.40
N THR A 688 40.44 5.69 13.68
CA THR A 688 41.25 4.65 14.33
C THR A 688 40.64 3.26 14.11
N GLY A 689 41.46 2.33 13.63
CA GLY A 689 41.03 0.96 13.32
C GLY A 689 40.12 0.84 12.10
N PHE A 690 40.04 1.88 11.26
CA PHE A 690 39.26 1.91 10.01
C PHE A 690 37.76 1.65 10.23
N SER A 691 37.13 2.41 11.13
CA SER A 691 35.69 2.26 11.37
C SER A 691 34.87 2.62 10.13
N ALA A 692 34.09 1.66 9.62
CA ALA A 692 33.33 1.84 8.39
C ALA A 692 32.18 2.86 8.53
N ASN A 693 31.52 2.97 9.68
CA ASN A 693 30.49 4.00 9.87
C ASN A 693 31.11 5.42 9.84
N VAL A 694 32.26 5.60 10.51
CA VAL A 694 33.02 6.86 10.49
C VAL A 694 33.44 7.20 9.06
N ALA A 695 33.91 6.21 8.30
CA ALA A 695 34.30 6.40 6.92
C ALA A 695 33.10 6.81 6.04
N PHE A 696 31.94 6.18 6.22
CA PHE A 696 30.71 6.58 5.53
C PHE A 696 30.32 8.03 5.82
N GLU A 697 30.31 8.43 7.09
CA GLU A 697 29.99 9.80 7.51
C GLU A 697 31.02 10.82 6.99
N LEU A 698 32.30 10.44 6.96
CA LEU A 698 33.37 11.26 6.38
C LEU A 698 33.22 11.43 4.85
N GLY A 699 32.74 10.41 4.15
CA GLY A 699 32.42 10.49 2.71
C GLY A 699 31.32 11.50 2.41
N ILE A 700 30.29 11.55 3.27
CA ILE A 700 29.26 12.59 3.23
C ILE A 700 29.89 13.97 3.46
N ALA A 701 30.67 14.12 4.53
CA ALA A 701 31.29 15.39 4.89
C ALA A 701 32.19 15.97 3.78
N HIS A 702 33.04 15.15 3.16
CA HIS A 702 33.90 15.56 2.05
C HIS A 702 33.11 15.91 0.79
N THR A 703 31.99 15.22 0.54
CA THR A 703 31.06 15.55 -0.55
C THR A 703 30.42 16.92 -0.33
N LEU A 704 30.07 17.26 0.91
CA LEU A 704 29.52 18.57 1.25
C LEU A 704 30.56 19.69 1.32
N GLY A 705 31.86 19.35 1.26
CA GLY A 705 32.95 20.32 1.37
C GLY A 705 33.28 20.74 2.79
N LYS A 706 32.88 19.95 3.79
CA LYS A 706 33.07 20.32 5.19
C LYS A 706 34.54 20.16 5.60
N PRO A 707 35.11 21.15 6.32
CA PRO A 707 36.40 20.98 6.97
C PRO A 707 36.33 19.83 7.98
N ALA A 708 37.25 18.87 7.89
CA ALA A 708 37.29 17.71 8.77
C ALA A 708 38.70 17.52 9.34
N LEU A 709 38.81 17.40 10.66
CA LEU A 709 40.00 16.91 11.34
C LEU A 709 39.89 15.39 11.46
N ILE A 710 40.78 14.67 10.79
CA ILE A 710 40.82 13.20 10.81
C ILE A 710 41.91 12.76 11.79
N LEU A 711 41.47 12.15 12.89
CA LEU A 711 42.35 11.56 13.89
C LEU A 711 42.57 10.07 13.59
N PHE A 712 43.78 9.60 13.87
CA PHE A 712 44.11 8.18 13.78
C PHE A 712 45.11 7.80 14.86
N GLN A 713 44.66 7.08 15.89
CA GLN A 713 45.54 6.55 16.91
C GLN A 713 46.28 5.32 16.40
N HIS A 714 47.55 5.17 16.76
CA HIS A 714 48.34 4.02 16.33
C HIS A 714 49.40 3.62 17.35
N ASP A 715 49.75 2.33 17.34
CA ASP A 715 50.81 1.78 18.18
C ASP A 715 52.12 1.51 17.40
N GLY A 716 52.04 1.34 16.06
CA GLY A 716 53.17 1.06 15.14
C GLY A 716 53.87 2.30 14.56
N PRO A 717 54.94 2.18 13.76
CA PRO A 717 55.55 3.33 13.05
C PRO A 717 54.58 3.95 12.04
N ALA A 718 54.61 5.29 11.87
CA ALA A 718 53.66 6.04 11.05
C ALA A 718 53.66 5.64 9.56
N ASP A 719 54.79 5.14 9.06
CA ASP A 719 54.95 4.68 7.68
C ASP A 719 54.04 3.49 7.35
N GLU A 720 53.76 2.59 8.31
CA GLU A 720 52.88 1.42 8.12
C GLU A 720 51.41 1.83 7.90
N ILE A 721 50.97 2.93 8.50
CA ILE A 721 49.62 3.48 8.32
C ILE A 721 49.50 4.09 6.94
N SER A 722 50.53 4.81 6.49
CA SER A 722 50.57 5.41 5.15
C SER A 722 50.56 4.33 4.07
N GLU A 723 51.28 3.23 4.27
CA GLU A 723 51.28 2.07 3.38
C GLU A 723 49.90 1.38 3.35
N THR A 724 49.26 1.18 4.52
CA THR A 724 47.91 0.60 4.62
C THR A 724 46.85 1.47 3.94
N LEU A 725 46.89 2.79 4.16
CA LEU A 725 46.01 3.75 3.51
C LEU A 725 46.20 3.75 1.99
N SER A 726 47.45 3.70 1.53
CA SER A 726 47.77 3.68 0.10
C SER A 726 47.35 2.36 -0.56
N ALA A 727 47.41 1.24 0.14
CA ALA A 727 47.04 -0.07 -0.39
C ALA A 727 45.52 -0.33 -0.40
N HIS A 728 44.77 0.23 0.54
CA HIS A 728 43.38 -0.17 0.78
C HIS A 728 42.36 0.98 0.87
N PHE A 729 42.81 2.23 1.06
CA PHE A 729 41.93 3.39 1.18
C PHE A 729 42.44 4.58 0.33
N GLU A 730 42.66 4.30 -0.96
CA GLU A 730 43.30 5.22 -1.93
C GLU A 730 42.63 6.60 -2.03
N MET A 731 41.31 6.69 -1.80
CA MET A 731 40.58 7.96 -1.84
C MET A 731 41.04 8.95 -0.77
N LEU A 732 41.56 8.46 0.37
CA LEU A 732 42.12 9.30 1.42
C LEU A 732 43.65 9.34 1.41
N ALA A 733 44.33 8.67 0.46
CA ALA A 733 45.79 8.57 0.47
C ALA A 733 46.52 9.93 0.41
N ARG A 734 45.86 10.99 -0.07
CA ARG A 734 46.40 12.37 -0.10
C ARG A 734 45.81 13.28 0.97
N GLU A 735 44.92 12.77 1.81
CA GLU A 735 44.34 13.52 2.93
C GLU A 735 45.32 13.53 4.10
N ARG A 736 45.32 14.63 4.84
CA ARG A 736 46.19 14.77 6.01
C ARG A 736 45.53 14.11 7.21
N PHE A 737 46.08 12.98 7.62
CA PHE A 737 45.74 12.33 8.88
C PHE A 737 46.60 12.90 10.00
N PHE A 738 45.97 13.17 11.15
CA PHE A 738 46.69 13.46 12.38
C PHE A 738 46.83 12.18 13.17
N THR A 739 47.98 11.54 12.96
CA THR A 739 48.37 10.34 13.69
C THR A 739 48.92 10.75 15.05
N TYR A 740 48.45 10.11 16.11
CA TYR A 740 48.94 10.39 17.47
C TYR A 740 49.12 9.10 18.26
N ARG A 741 50.03 9.16 19.25
CA ARG A 741 50.24 8.12 20.26
C ARG A 741 49.88 8.63 21.64
N ASP A 742 50.34 9.84 21.96
CA ASP A 742 50.02 10.53 23.20
C ASP A 742 48.72 11.34 23.05
N PRO A 743 47.74 11.18 23.95
CA PRO A 743 46.53 12.00 23.98
C PRO A 743 46.77 13.51 23.99
N ALA A 744 47.90 13.98 24.56
CA ALA A 744 48.24 15.40 24.56
C ALA A 744 48.44 15.96 23.14
N ASP A 745 48.95 15.13 22.22
CA ASP A 745 49.10 15.52 20.81
C ASP A 745 47.73 15.70 20.14
N ALA A 746 46.76 14.83 20.46
CA ALA A 746 45.40 14.94 19.95
C ALA A 746 44.72 16.23 20.44
N GLU A 747 44.88 16.58 21.72
CA GLU A 747 44.36 17.85 22.27
C GLU A 747 44.90 19.06 21.52
N ALA A 748 46.22 19.12 21.29
CA ALA A 748 46.84 20.24 20.57
C ALA A 748 46.33 20.37 19.13
N GLN A 749 46.08 19.26 18.43
CA GLN A 749 45.52 19.29 17.08
C GLN A 749 44.05 19.70 17.06
N ILE A 750 43.24 19.19 17.99
CA ILE A 750 41.84 19.59 18.14
C ILE A 750 41.76 21.10 18.44
N ASP A 751 42.58 21.59 19.37
CA ASP A 751 42.70 22.99 19.74
C ASP A 751 43.03 23.91 18.55
N ALA A 752 44.04 23.52 17.76
CA ALA A 752 44.43 24.24 16.56
C ALA A 752 43.33 24.22 15.49
N PHE A 753 42.67 23.09 15.29
CA PHE A 753 41.61 22.93 14.30
C PHE A 753 40.37 23.75 14.65
N VAL A 754 39.88 23.66 15.90
CA VAL A 754 38.76 24.46 16.40
C VAL A 754 39.08 25.94 16.29
N LYS A 755 40.31 26.37 16.64
CA LYS A 755 40.74 27.76 16.48
C LYS A 755 40.65 28.27 15.03
N SER A 756 40.87 27.41 14.04
CA SER A 756 40.84 27.79 12.62
C SER A 756 39.44 27.75 11.99
N ASN A 757 38.44 27.13 12.64
CA ASN A 757 37.11 26.89 12.08
C ASN A 757 35.94 27.34 12.99
N GLY A 758 36.24 27.82 14.19
CA GLY A 758 35.26 28.36 15.16
C GLY A 758 35.10 29.86 15.10
#